data_AF-A0A378KVA1-F1
#
_entry.id   AF-A0A378KVA1-F1
#
_cell.length_a   1.000
_cell.length_b   1.000
_cell.length_c   1.000
_cell.angle_alpha   90.00
_cell.angle_beta   90.00
_cell.angle_gamma   90.00
#
_symmetry.space_group_name_H-M   'P 1'
#
loop_
_entity.id
_entity.type
_entity.pdbx_description
1 polymer ?
#
loop_
_entity_poly.entity_id
_entity_poly.type
_entity_poly.pdbx_seq_one_letter_code
_entity_poly.pdbx_strand_id
1 'polypeptide(L)'
;MFFDKSCALTSEKADDARTILARYGIRKEEQITRFFALERAGSQNIPDLFIDGQQIGYPGYYLKKLDTRTEEGAAYAACLDNITASFNYDRFDGIPDSAKHGISSPNGGFYVLYNQDGDTPKLEDSVIAHAWAWRGDNGALCLETIEVFFGVKVNLILDMYRSLGHILCAQYDVPYVHTGQVDTPGCSPGFYNFPAAVIHPLDHRQHAYSEKKQFLLAHKEMPFLLMGAVHSNELKSMIASEMEPYLVDLFSQTEKLIDNIRLQRIVALMIHAGRDKNNDPFFKLLLAAAGQRIDEFQALIHANQIYITELNKLNYHLMQHHLAIDFSAIQQGAYINAVNDVGRSALHLVLYNTVNTLKTVTNPIDRIRHVIDQGIDLDIQEDSSDYTALMLALDSVLYGLEIQIGRDIAMLLIEHGANLEIKHKSGFTPLIAATKNNDLEMVQTLIKKGAEIENHDAEMKTALFWAVELGYIQIFEYLLTQGASLNLTCDIQGNTPLFACVQAEHRYNVGILSRVLKQEGIDFNHKNVKGNTVLHEATHNDEYLELLSPYYSDIAWYDAISEPNQDGDTVLHCAVDDSLSLKFILQRYREDHQILQVVTEPNKVGDTPLHKSADKPWSLPAMLTPLSPNSRAVAVNASNQNGETVLYLALKNPAALKVIVNLLTPDQLFVALTKRNARGQTLLQFVAFYPESLELIWERLTDDQRVEANKILMTSLFSSPNSPELIRTVLEKIPQYQRLEAIKMTDSYGKTILDHALYRIESLKVILTLLPEEHRLEFLRMTVACKSVAKHIIANPPIPVIENSYAGQYLQIYSHVVKPGKNQNFKFFNKSSLLLLKYLIDEAISFDDVKKVVPKDWQDRNDFDEHIKTVLNNRLSAEVEKDEKDMEYESVAPVL
;
A
#
# COMPACT_ATOMS: atom_id res chain seq x y z
N MET A 1 -44.91 7.67 -7.39
CA MET A 1 -45.47 6.34 -7.08
C MET A 1 -44.96 5.35 -8.12
N PHE A 2 -43.74 4.88 -7.94
CA PHE A 2 -43.20 3.72 -8.66
C PHE A 2 -43.09 2.59 -7.64
N PHE A 3 -43.58 1.42 -8.03
CA PHE A 3 -43.82 0.28 -7.16
C PHE A 3 -42.52 -0.26 -6.55
N ASP A 4 -42.51 -0.22 -5.22
CA ASP A 4 -41.67 -0.99 -4.32
C ASP A 4 -41.87 -2.50 -4.62
N LYS A 5 -40.84 -3.14 -5.15
CA LYS A 5 -40.70 -4.60 -5.21
C LYS A 5 -39.63 -5.04 -4.22
N SER A 6 -39.76 -4.64 -2.96
CA SER A 6 -39.22 -5.40 -1.84
C SER A 6 -40.04 -6.69 -1.69
N CYS A 7 -39.68 -7.71 -2.48
CA CYS A 7 -40.19 -9.05 -2.26
C CYS A 7 -39.57 -9.56 -0.95
N ALA A 8 -40.35 -9.52 0.13
CA ALA A 8 -39.99 -10.11 1.40
C ALA A 8 -39.77 -11.63 1.23
N LEU A 9 -38.51 -12.05 1.16
CA LEU A 9 -38.11 -13.44 1.37
C LEU A 9 -38.07 -13.70 2.88
N THR A 10 -39.23 -14.01 3.46
CA THR A 10 -39.30 -14.66 4.76
C THR A 10 -39.21 -16.17 4.56
N SER A 11 -37.99 -16.72 4.67
CA SER A 11 -37.80 -18.17 4.77
C SER A 11 -36.62 -18.45 5.71
N GLU A 12 -36.75 -19.48 6.53
CA GLU A 12 -35.73 -20.00 7.48
C GLU A 12 -34.34 -20.12 6.83
N LYS A 13 -34.28 -20.45 5.53
CA LYS A 13 -33.04 -20.56 4.74
C LYS A 13 -32.31 -19.24 4.51
N ALA A 14 -33.04 -18.12 4.43
CA ALA A 14 -32.44 -16.80 4.30
C ALA A 14 -31.78 -16.37 5.63
N ASP A 15 -32.33 -16.82 6.76
CA ASP A 15 -31.74 -16.60 8.08
C ASP A 15 -30.48 -17.46 8.28
N ASP A 16 -30.47 -18.69 7.78
CA ASP A 16 -29.27 -19.56 7.77
C ASP A 16 -28.16 -18.97 6.90
N ALA A 17 -28.46 -18.52 5.68
CA ALA A 17 -27.50 -17.84 4.81
C ALA A 17 -26.94 -16.55 5.43
N ARG A 18 -27.80 -15.72 6.03
CA ARG A 18 -27.38 -14.52 6.80
C ARG A 18 -26.42 -14.89 7.94
N THR A 19 -26.68 -16.01 8.63
CA THR A 19 -25.84 -16.50 9.72
C THR A 19 -24.46 -16.93 9.22
N ILE A 20 -24.38 -17.60 8.07
CA ILE A 20 -23.12 -17.99 7.42
C ILE A 20 -22.31 -16.75 7.06
N LEU A 21 -22.91 -15.80 6.34
CA LEU A 21 -22.26 -14.55 5.92
C LEU A 21 -21.69 -13.79 7.12
N ALA A 22 -22.49 -13.61 8.18
CA ALA A 22 -22.07 -12.90 9.38
C ALA A 22 -20.95 -13.63 10.14
N ARG A 23 -21.02 -14.97 10.22
CA ARG A 23 -20.02 -15.82 10.86
C ARG A 23 -18.66 -15.67 10.19
N TYR A 24 -18.64 -15.65 8.86
CA TYR A 24 -17.40 -15.64 8.06
C TYR A 24 -17.06 -14.25 7.46
N GLY A 25 -17.52 -13.16 8.09
CA GLY A 25 -16.93 -11.83 7.89
C GLY A 25 -17.73 -10.83 7.05
N ILE A 26 -18.81 -11.23 6.39
CA ILE A 26 -19.71 -10.33 5.64
C ILE A 26 -20.83 -9.86 6.57
N ARG A 27 -20.61 -8.69 7.20
CA ARG A 27 -21.47 -8.20 8.30
C ARG A 27 -22.25 -6.92 8.01
N LYS A 28 -21.88 -6.16 6.96
CA LYS A 28 -22.58 -4.90 6.64
C LYS A 28 -23.87 -5.22 5.89
N GLU A 29 -24.99 -4.62 6.29
CA GLU A 29 -26.30 -4.90 5.69
C GLU A 29 -26.33 -4.57 4.18
N GLU A 30 -25.58 -3.56 3.74
CA GLU A 30 -25.43 -3.22 2.32
C GLU A 30 -24.79 -4.37 1.51
N GLN A 31 -23.78 -5.04 2.06
CA GLN A 31 -23.10 -6.17 1.43
C GLN A 31 -24.02 -7.40 1.40
N ILE A 32 -24.73 -7.65 2.50
CA ILE A 32 -25.73 -8.73 2.58
C ILE A 32 -26.87 -8.49 1.57
N THR A 33 -27.33 -7.25 1.42
CA THR A 33 -28.37 -6.90 0.44
C THR A 33 -27.88 -7.16 -0.98
N ARG A 34 -26.64 -6.81 -1.31
CA ARG A 34 -26.04 -7.11 -2.62
C ARG A 34 -25.90 -8.62 -2.87
N PHE A 35 -25.53 -9.40 -1.86
CA PHE A 35 -25.47 -10.87 -1.97
C PHE A 35 -26.82 -11.49 -2.39
N PHE A 36 -27.90 -11.08 -1.72
CA PHE A 36 -29.24 -11.59 -2.04
C PHE A 36 -29.79 -11.08 -3.38
N ALA A 37 -29.16 -10.07 -3.98
CA ALA A 37 -29.47 -9.61 -5.33
C ALA A 37 -28.80 -10.45 -6.44
N LEU A 38 -27.81 -11.28 -6.11
CA LEU A 38 -27.14 -12.14 -7.08
C LEU A 38 -28.08 -13.26 -7.57
N GLU A 39 -28.05 -13.54 -8.87
CA GLU A 39 -28.79 -14.66 -9.45
C GLU A 39 -28.20 -16.01 -8.95
N ARG A 40 -29.04 -17.03 -8.73
CA ARG A 40 -28.62 -18.39 -8.32
C ARG A 40 -28.49 -19.32 -9.52
N ALA A 41 -27.88 -18.84 -10.60
CA ALA A 41 -27.66 -19.60 -11.83
C ALA A 41 -26.29 -20.31 -11.88
N GLY A 42 -25.49 -20.14 -10.83
CA GLY A 42 -24.18 -20.76 -10.62
C GLY A 42 -24.12 -22.26 -10.89
N SER A 43 -22.93 -22.72 -11.30
CA SER A 43 -22.54 -24.13 -11.28
C SER A 43 -23.28 -25.07 -12.24
N GLN A 44 -24.13 -24.59 -13.14
CA GLN A 44 -24.96 -25.47 -13.99
C GLN A 44 -24.13 -26.36 -14.95
N ASN A 45 -23.09 -25.81 -15.59
CA ASN A 45 -22.28 -26.45 -16.61
C ASN A 45 -20.94 -27.00 -16.09
N ILE A 46 -20.68 -26.83 -14.79
CA ILE A 46 -19.53 -27.41 -14.09
C ILE A 46 -19.87 -28.85 -13.65
N PRO A 47 -19.06 -29.87 -13.99
CA PRO A 47 -19.35 -31.26 -13.61
C PRO A 47 -19.47 -31.47 -12.10
N ASP A 48 -20.56 -32.10 -11.66
CA ASP A 48 -20.72 -32.52 -10.27
C ASP A 48 -19.95 -33.81 -10.00
N LEU A 49 -18.94 -33.72 -9.13
CA LEU A 49 -17.96 -34.77 -8.89
C LEU A 49 -17.63 -34.82 -7.40
N PHE A 50 -17.45 -36.04 -6.90
CA PHE A 50 -17.00 -36.37 -5.56
C PHE A 50 -15.77 -37.27 -5.65
N ILE A 51 -14.72 -36.93 -4.90
CA ILE A 51 -13.48 -37.70 -4.81
C ILE A 51 -13.24 -38.04 -3.34
N ASP A 52 -13.26 -39.34 -3.04
CA ASP A 52 -12.87 -39.87 -1.74
C ASP A 52 -11.35 -40.02 -1.69
N GLY A 53 -10.71 -39.26 -0.79
CA GLY A 53 -9.26 -39.28 -0.60
C GLY A 53 -8.73 -40.66 -0.23
N GLN A 54 -9.54 -41.54 0.39
CA GLN A 54 -9.13 -42.92 0.68
C GLN A 54 -8.71 -43.68 -0.59
N GLN A 55 -9.38 -43.44 -1.72
CA GLN A 55 -9.11 -44.12 -2.99
C GLN A 55 -7.74 -43.75 -3.59
N ILE A 56 -7.19 -42.61 -3.17
CA ILE A 56 -5.91 -42.08 -3.63
C ILE A 56 -4.89 -41.95 -2.49
N GLY A 57 -5.06 -42.69 -1.39
CA GLY A 57 -4.06 -42.78 -0.32
C GLY A 57 -4.11 -41.65 0.73
N TYR A 58 -5.18 -40.85 0.75
CA TYR A 58 -5.43 -39.76 1.70
C TYR A 58 -6.75 -39.95 2.46
N PRO A 59 -6.86 -40.96 3.36
CA PRO A 59 -8.07 -41.17 4.15
C PRO A 59 -8.37 -39.94 5.05
N GLY A 60 -9.66 -39.65 5.28
CA GLY A 60 -10.10 -38.49 6.06
C GLY A 60 -10.27 -37.20 5.26
N TYR A 61 -10.08 -37.23 3.93
CA TYR A 61 -10.23 -36.09 3.06
C TYR A 61 -11.16 -36.42 1.89
N TYR A 62 -11.94 -35.45 1.44
CA TYR A 62 -12.72 -35.58 0.21
C TYR A 62 -12.84 -34.24 -0.50
N LEU A 63 -12.94 -34.28 -1.83
CA LEU A 63 -13.12 -33.11 -2.69
C LEU A 63 -14.50 -33.19 -3.35
N LYS A 64 -15.25 -32.08 -3.31
CA LYS A 64 -16.57 -32.00 -3.94
C LYS A 64 -16.86 -30.63 -4.53
N LYS A 65 -17.67 -30.60 -5.58
CA LYS A 65 -18.28 -29.37 -6.09
C LYS A 65 -19.28 -28.79 -5.07
N LEU A 66 -19.26 -27.47 -4.89
CA LEU A 66 -20.22 -26.74 -4.05
C LEU A 66 -21.50 -26.41 -4.83
N ASP A 67 -22.69 -26.62 -4.25
CA ASP A 67 -23.97 -26.28 -4.90
C ASP A 67 -24.39 -24.83 -4.60
N THR A 68 -23.97 -23.92 -5.47
CA THR A 68 -24.25 -22.47 -5.36
C THR A 68 -25.67 -22.06 -5.76
N ARG A 69 -26.54 -23.02 -6.11
CA ARG A 69 -27.97 -22.76 -6.39
C ARG A 69 -28.81 -22.68 -5.12
N THR A 70 -28.25 -23.13 -3.99
CA THR A 70 -28.84 -23.00 -2.66
C THR A 70 -28.37 -21.71 -1.99
N GLU A 71 -29.19 -21.11 -1.13
CA GLU A 71 -28.80 -19.90 -0.39
C GLU A 71 -27.62 -20.17 0.53
N GLU A 72 -27.60 -21.34 1.17
CA GLU A 72 -26.52 -21.75 2.06
C GLU A 72 -25.21 -21.97 1.29
N GLY A 73 -25.27 -22.67 0.15
CA GLY A 73 -24.09 -22.92 -0.69
C GLY A 73 -23.55 -21.65 -1.35
N ALA A 74 -24.43 -20.74 -1.79
CA ALA A 74 -24.02 -19.43 -2.30
C ALA A 74 -23.38 -18.57 -1.20
N ALA A 75 -23.94 -18.56 0.01
CA ALA A 75 -23.37 -17.83 1.14
C ALA A 75 -21.99 -18.38 1.53
N TYR A 76 -21.83 -19.70 1.47
CA TYR A 76 -20.55 -20.35 1.69
C TYR A 76 -19.52 -19.95 0.62
N ALA A 77 -19.91 -20.01 -0.66
CA ALA A 77 -19.08 -19.59 -1.77
C ALA A 77 -18.59 -18.13 -1.64
N ALA A 78 -19.48 -17.22 -1.22
CA ALA A 78 -19.16 -15.82 -0.98
C ALA A 78 -18.14 -15.62 0.16
N CYS A 79 -18.00 -16.61 1.06
CA CYS A 79 -17.13 -16.54 2.23
C CYS A 79 -15.89 -17.45 2.16
N LEU A 80 -15.70 -18.23 1.09
CA LEU A 80 -14.60 -19.21 1.00
C LEU A 80 -13.22 -18.61 1.26
N ASP A 81 -12.91 -17.45 0.70
CA ASP A 81 -11.62 -16.76 0.91
C ASP A 81 -11.39 -16.36 2.37
N ASN A 82 -12.46 -15.98 3.08
CA ASN A 82 -12.40 -15.66 4.50
C ASN A 82 -12.24 -16.94 5.35
N ILE A 83 -12.81 -18.06 4.89
CA ILE A 83 -12.72 -19.37 5.55
C ILE A 83 -11.29 -19.91 5.45
N THR A 84 -10.67 -19.85 4.28
CA THR A 84 -9.28 -20.27 4.05
C THR A 84 -8.25 -19.25 4.51
N ALA A 85 -8.67 -18.03 4.86
CA ALA A 85 -7.83 -16.87 5.16
C ALA A 85 -6.85 -16.54 4.02
N SER A 86 -7.26 -16.78 2.76
CA SER A 86 -6.38 -16.71 1.60
C SER A 86 -6.16 -15.30 1.04
N PHE A 87 -7.06 -14.34 1.26
CA PHE A 87 -6.88 -12.95 0.80
C PHE A 87 -7.57 -11.93 1.71
N ASN A 88 -6.81 -10.91 2.17
CA ASN A 88 -7.33 -9.71 2.84
C ASN A 88 -7.20 -8.52 1.88
N TYR A 89 -8.21 -8.28 1.04
CA TYR A 89 -8.42 -6.96 0.44
C TYR A 89 -9.64 -6.33 1.09
N ASP A 90 -9.51 -5.10 1.59
CA ASP A 90 -10.65 -4.25 1.93
C ASP A 90 -11.41 -3.91 0.64
N ARG A 91 -12.38 -4.75 0.26
CA ARG A 91 -13.21 -4.55 -0.94
C ARG A 91 -14.51 -3.82 -0.59
N PHE A 92 -14.97 -2.96 -1.50
CA PHE A 92 -16.10 -2.04 -1.30
C PHE A 92 -17.45 -2.75 -1.08
N ASP A 93 -17.59 -3.99 -1.55
CA ASP A 93 -18.82 -4.80 -1.51
C ASP A 93 -18.71 -6.12 -0.74
N GLY A 94 -17.51 -6.51 -0.30
CA GLY A 94 -17.28 -7.67 0.57
C GLY A 94 -17.45 -9.06 -0.08
N ILE A 95 -17.71 -9.14 -1.39
CA ILE A 95 -17.84 -10.42 -2.12
C ILE A 95 -16.93 -10.36 -3.36
N PRO A 96 -15.96 -11.27 -3.54
CA PRO A 96 -15.09 -11.29 -4.71
C PRO A 96 -15.86 -11.40 -6.02
N ASP A 97 -15.42 -10.76 -7.11
CA ASP A 97 -16.09 -10.84 -8.41
C ASP A 97 -16.09 -12.26 -9.01
N SER A 98 -15.04 -13.03 -8.75
CA SER A 98 -14.97 -14.47 -9.03
C SER A 98 -16.05 -15.23 -8.24
N ALA A 99 -16.27 -14.85 -6.98
CA ALA A 99 -17.33 -15.44 -6.16
C ALA A 99 -18.72 -15.10 -6.72
N LYS A 100 -18.94 -13.85 -7.12
CA LYS A 100 -20.19 -13.42 -7.79
C LYS A 100 -20.41 -14.19 -9.08
N HIS A 101 -19.37 -14.36 -9.91
CA HIS A 101 -19.44 -15.13 -11.14
C HIS A 101 -19.77 -16.59 -10.86
N GLY A 102 -19.05 -17.27 -9.95
CA GLY A 102 -19.34 -18.66 -9.58
C GLY A 102 -20.73 -18.89 -8.97
N ILE A 103 -21.33 -17.86 -8.36
CA ILE A 103 -22.70 -17.88 -7.83
C ILE A 103 -23.74 -17.62 -8.93
N SER A 104 -23.44 -16.74 -9.88
CA SER A 104 -24.43 -16.18 -10.82
C SER A 104 -24.31 -16.70 -12.25
N SER A 105 -23.20 -17.33 -12.62
CA SER A 105 -22.96 -17.84 -13.97
C SER A 105 -23.17 -19.35 -14.05
N PRO A 106 -23.90 -19.86 -15.07
CA PRO A 106 -24.00 -21.29 -15.31
C PRO A 106 -22.65 -21.93 -15.62
N ASN A 107 -21.66 -21.16 -16.08
CA ASN A 107 -20.33 -21.62 -16.42
C ASN A 107 -19.30 -21.41 -15.30
N GLY A 108 -19.66 -20.80 -14.17
CA GLY A 108 -18.81 -20.64 -12.99
C GLY A 108 -19.19 -21.59 -11.86
N GLY A 109 -18.28 -21.91 -10.95
CA GLY A 109 -18.53 -22.80 -9.80
C GLY A 109 -17.32 -22.96 -8.89
N PHE A 110 -17.38 -23.91 -7.95
CA PHE A 110 -16.34 -24.11 -6.94
C PHE A 110 -16.11 -25.59 -6.68
N TYR A 111 -14.85 -26.00 -6.58
CA TYR A 111 -14.46 -27.27 -5.98
C TYR A 111 -13.83 -27.00 -4.61
N VAL A 112 -14.26 -27.75 -3.60
CA VAL A 112 -13.87 -27.54 -2.21
C VAL A 112 -13.35 -28.85 -1.64
N LEU A 113 -12.22 -28.78 -0.95
CA LEU A 113 -11.55 -29.88 -0.28
C LEU A 113 -11.78 -29.78 1.23
N TYR A 114 -12.28 -30.87 1.81
CA TYR A 114 -12.66 -30.96 3.22
C TYR A 114 -11.78 -31.98 3.96
N ASN A 115 -11.62 -31.78 5.27
CA ASN A 115 -10.93 -32.69 6.18
C ASN A 115 -11.91 -33.33 7.17
N GLN A 116 -12.76 -34.24 6.69
CA GLN A 116 -13.66 -35.10 7.47
C GLN A 116 -14.02 -36.37 6.67
N ASP A 117 -14.47 -37.44 7.33
CA ASP A 117 -15.04 -38.62 6.66
C ASP A 117 -16.51 -38.37 6.28
N GLY A 118 -16.85 -38.46 4.99
CA GLY A 118 -18.24 -38.32 4.52
C GLY A 118 -18.38 -38.14 3.00
N ASP A 119 -19.59 -38.36 2.49
CA ASP A 119 -19.98 -38.22 1.07
C ASP A 119 -20.82 -36.96 0.78
N THR A 120 -21.24 -36.26 1.85
CA THR A 120 -22.18 -35.15 1.81
C THR A 120 -21.63 -33.96 2.61
N PRO A 121 -21.31 -32.82 1.97
CA PRO A 121 -20.80 -31.65 2.65
C PRO A 121 -21.76 -31.14 3.69
N LYS A 122 -21.27 -30.93 4.90
CA LYS A 122 -22.01 -30.27 5.98
C LYS A 122 -21.42 -28.89 6.24
N LEU A 123 -22.27 -28.01 6.76
CA LEU A 123 -21.89 -26.63 7.11
C LEU A 123 -20.73 -26.55 8.12
N GLU A 124 -20.51 -27.63 8.88
CA GLU A 124 -19.50 -27.75 9.94
C GLU A 124 -18.19 -28.37 9.45
N ASP A 125 -18.14 -28.80 8.19
CA ASP A 125 -16.96 -29.45 7.64
C ASP A 125 -15.81 -28.45 7.51
N SER A 126 -14.62 -28.90 7.91
CA SER A 126 -13.42 -28.05 7.88
C SER A 126 -12.90 -27.97 6.45
N VAL A 127 -13.09 -26.81 5.81
CA VAL A 127 -12.51 -26.50 4.50
C VAL A 127 -11.02 -26.27 4.65
N ILE A 128 -10.26 -27.02 3.87
CA ILE A 128 -8.80 -26.93 3.88
C ILE A 128 -8.22 -26.37 2.57
N ALA A 129 -8.98 -26.43 1.48
CA ALA A 129 -8.65 -25.75 0.24
C ALA A 129 -9.90 -25.57 -0.64
N HIS A 130 -9.91 -24.58 -1.52
CA HIS A 130 -10.91 -24.43 -2.57
C HIS A 130 -10.29 -23.93 -3.87
N ALA A 131 -10.98 -24.17 -4.98
CA ALA A 131 -10.66 -23.58 -6.26
C ALA A 131 -11.93 -23.09 -6.94
N TRP A 132 -11.84 -21.88 -7.48
CA TRP A 132 -12.87 -21.34 -8.38
C TRP A 132 -12.73 -22.03 -9.72
N ALA A 133 -13.85 -22.49 -10.26
CA ALA A 133 -13.90 -23.23 -11.52
C ALA A 133 -14.73 -22.45 -12.54
N TRP A 134 -14.25 -22.34 -13.77
CA TRP A 134 -15.11 -21.95 -14.89
C TRP A 134 -14.87 -22.80 -16.14
N ARG A 135 -15.91 -22.85 -16.99
CA ARG A 135 -15.89 -23.54 -18.27
C ARG A 135 -15.67 -22.56 -19.42
N GLY A 136 -14.69 -22.87 -20.26
CA GLY A 136 -14.34 -22.04 -21.42
C GLY A 136 -15.04 -22.39 -22.71
N ASP A 137 -14.88 -21.54 -23.73
CA ASP A 137 -15.49 -21.67 -25.07
C ASP A 137 -15.16 -23.01 -25.77
N ASN A 138 -13.98 -23.56 -25.48
CA ASN A 138 -13.47 -24.84 -25.97
C ASN A 138 -13.96 -26.06 -25.14
N GLY A 139 -14.81 -25.84 -24.14
CA GLY A 139 -15.29 -26.87 -23.22
C GLY A 139 -14.30 -27.26 -22.11
N ALA A 140 -13.09 -26.72 -22.11
CA ALA A 140 -12.10 -26.92 -21.05
C ALA A 140 -12.53 -26.26 -19.74
N LEU A 141 -11.91 -26.69 -18.65
CA LEU A 141 -12.18 -26.17 -17.31
C LEU A 141 -10.92 -25.50 -16.77
N CYS A 142 -11.07 -24.31 -16.20
CA CYS A 142 -9.99 -23.62 -15.50
C CYS A 142 -10.30 -23.55 -14.00
N LEU A 143 -9.29 -23.84 -13.19
CA LEU A 143 -9.28 -23.66 -11.75
C LEU A 143 -8.46 -22.40 -11.41
N GLU A 144 -9.10 -21.26 -11.18
CA GLU A 144 -8.44 -19.93 -11.09
C GLU A 144 -7.16 -19.94 -10.26
N THR A 145 -7.35 -20.24 -8.98
CA THR A 145 -6.33 -20.33 -7.96
C THR A 145 -6.80 -21.42 -7.01
N ILE A 146 -5.88 -22.29 -6.59
CA ILE A 146 -6.16 -23.23 -5.51
C ILE A 146 -5.75 -22.54 -4.22
N GLU A 147 -6.73 -22.06 -3.48
CA GLU A 147 -6.57 -21.39 -2.21
C GLU A 147 -6.48 -22.40 -1.07
N VAL A 148 -5.53 -22.20 -0.16
CA VAL A 148 -5.15 -23.22 0.82
C VAL A 148 -5.18 -22.66 2.25
N PHE A 149 -5.82 -23.39 3.15
CA PHE A 149 -5.79 -23.10 4.58
C PHE A 149 -4.39 -23.35 5.18
N PHE A 150 -3.95 -22.46 6.07
CA PHE A 150 -2.61 -22.51 6.67
C PHE A 150 -2.34 -23.84 7.43
N GLY A 151 -1.16 -24.44 7.18
CA GLY A 151 -0.69 -25.62 7.91
C GLY A 151 -1.04 -26.98 7.29
N VAL A 152 -1.69 -27.01 6.11
CA VAL A 152 -2.01 -28.24 5.37
C VAL A 152 -0.85 -28.66 4.46
N LYS A 153 -0.63 -29.97 4.28
CA LYS A 153 0.42 -30.49 3.39
C LYS A 153 0.10 -30.19 1.93
N VAL A 154 0.89 -29.34 1.28
CA VAL A 154 0.73 -28.95 -0.13
C VAL A 154 0.64 -30.16 -1.08
N ASN A 155 1.44 -31.20 -0.86
CA ASN A 155 1.44 -32.40 -1.69
C ASN A 155 0.08 -33.12 -1.73
N LEU A 156 -0.65 -33.15 -0.60
CA LEU A 156 -1.99 -33.72 -0.53
C LEU A 156 -2.97 -32.92 -1.39
N ILE A 157 -2.91 -31.58 -1.29
CA ILE A 157 -3.80 -30.69 -2.03
C ILE A 157 -3.55 -30.85 -3.52
N LEU A 158 -2.27 -30.82 -3.94
CA LEU A 158 -1.89 -31.02 -5.33
C LEU A 158 -2.39 -32.37 -5.86
N ASP A 159 -2.22 -33.46 -5.11
CA ASP A 159 -2.67 -34.77 -5.57
C ASP A 159 -4.20 -34.88 -5.65
N MET A 160 -4.95 -34.27 -4.72
CA MET A 160 -6.42 -34.19 -4.78
C MET A 160 -6.91 -33.43 -6.02
N TYR A 161 -6.34 -32.25 -6.29
CA TYR A 161 -6.72 -31.45 -7.47
C TYR A 161 -6.21 -32.06 -8.79
N ARG A 162 -5.08 -32.78 -8.80
CA ARG A 162 -4.64 -33.58 -9.95
C ARG A 162 -5.58 -34.75 -10.23
N SER A 163 -6.03 -35.44 -9.19
CA SER A 163 -7.05 -36.49 -9.30
C SER A 163 -8.35 -35.91 -9.88
N LEU A 164 -8.77 -34.72 -9.40
CA LEU A 164 -9.89 -33.98 -9.98
C LEU A 164 -9.70 -33.72 -11.48
N GLY A 165 -8.58 -33.11 -11.88
CA GLY A 165 -8.29 -32.83 -13.29
C GLY A 165 -8.32 -34.10 -14.15
N HIS A 166 -7.71 -35.18 -13.65
CA HIS A 166 -7.68 -36.48 -14.33
C HIS A 166 -9.07 -37.06 -14.56
N ILE A 167 -9.90 -37.14 -13.52
CA ILE A 167 -11.25 -37.71 -13.59
C ILE A 167 -12.14 -36.86 -14.50
N LEU A 168 -12.04 -35.52 -14.41
CA LEU A 168 -12.77 -34.62 -15.30
C LEU A 168 -12.45 -34.89 -16.77
N CYS A 169 -11.17 -35.07 -17.10
CA CYS A 169 -10.75 -35.37 -18.47
C CYS A 169 -11.18 -36.76 -18.93
N ALA A 170 -11.09 -37.76 -18.04
CA ALA A 170 -11.38 -39.15 -18.36
C ALA A 170 -12.88 -39.45 -18.50
N GLN A 171 -13.73 -38.82 -17.66
CA GLN A 171 -15.13 -39.24 -17.48
C GLN A 171 -16.17 -38.17 -17.86
N TYR A 172 -15.80 -36.89 -17.90
CA TYR A 172 -16.76 -35.78 -18.05
C TYR A 172 -16.57 -34.97 -19.35
N ASP A 173 -15.89 -35.55 -20.34
CA ASP A 173 -15.61 -34.95 -21.65
C ASP A 173 -14.96 -33.55 -21.56
N VAL A 174 -14.17 -33.32 -20.52
CA VAL A 174 -13.36 -32.11 -20.39
C VAL A 174 -12.06 -32.33 -21.18
N PRO A 175 -11.74 -31.52 -22.21
CA PRO A 175 -10.56 -31.77 -23.04
C PRO A 175 -9.25 -31.58 -22.25
N TYR A 176 -9.23 -30.62 -21.34
CA TYR A 176 -8.14 -30.36 -20.41
C TYR A 176 -8.60 -29.50 -19.25
N VAL A 177 -7.86 -29.59 -18.13
CA VAL A 177 -8.04 -28.78 -16.94
C VAL A 177 -6.78 -27.97 -16.72
N HIS A 178 -6.92 -26.64 -16.63
CA HIS A 178 -5.82 -25.77 -16.20
C HIS A 178 -6.05 -25.29 -14.77
N THR A 179 -4.99 -24.83 -14.13
CA THR A 179 -5.05 -24.13 -12.84
C THR A 179 -4.13 -22.92 -12.87
N GLY A 180 -4.50 -21.77 -12.29
CA GLY A 180 -3.55 -20.66 -12.12
C GLY A 180 -2.52 -20.93 -11.03
N GLN A 181 -2.38 -20.03 -10.05
CA GLN A 181 -1.43 -20.22 -8.95
C GLN A 181 -2.01 -21.13 -7.85
N VAL A 182 -1.15 -21.85 -7.14
CA VAL A 182 -1.52 -22.43 -5.84
C VAL A 182 -1.01 -21.44 -4.80
N ASP A 183 -1.92 -20.62 -4.27
CA ASP A 183 -1.56 -19.58 -3.31
C ASP A 183 -1.42 -20.21 -1.92
N THR A 184 -0.17 -20.54 -1.56
CA THR A 184 0.22 -20.90 -0.20
C THR A 184 1.28 -19.92 0.30
N PRO A 185 1.25 -19.49 1.58
CA PRO A 185 2.35 -18.71 2.15
C PRO A 185 3.63 -19.56 2.16
N GLY A 186 4.54 -19.29 1.22
CA GLY A 186 5.89 -19.85 1.17
C GLY A 186 6.15 -21.01 0.20
N CYS A 187 5.20 -21.39 -0.66
CA CYS A 187 5.44 -22.36 -1.73
C CYS A 187 4.74 -21.98 -3.03
N SER A 188 5.51 -21.83 -4.11
CA SER A 188 5.04 -21.99 -5.49
C SER A 188 5.53 -23.35 -5.97
N PRO A 189 4.75 -24.44 -5.85
CA PRO A 189 5.05 -25.66 -6.57
C PRO A 189 4.71 -25.38 -8.03
N GLY A 190 5.66 -24.80 -8.76
CA GLY A 190 5.42 -24.47 -10.15
C GLY A 190 5.16 -25.74 -10.94
N PHE A 191 4.05 -25.73 -11.66
CA PHE A 191 3.78 -26.68 -12.73
C PHE A 191 4.62 -26.27 -13.96
N TYR A 192 5.94 -26.21 -13.80
CA TYR A 192 6.90 -25.69 -14.79
C TYR A 192 7.07 -26.57 -16.04
N ASN A 193 6.19 -27.56 -16.24
CA ASN A 193 6.43 -28.62 -17.22
C ASN A 193 5.57 -28.48 -18.49
N PHE A 194 4.59 -27.58 -18.53
CA PHE A 194 3.62 -27.50 -19.62
C PHE A 194 3.28 -26.04 -19.99
N PRO A 195 3.05 -25.76 -21.30
CA PRO A 195 2.71 -24.41 -21.74
C PRO A 195 1.49 -23.90 -20.99
N ALA A 196 1.58 -22.68 -20.46
CA ALA A 196 0.42 -22.02 -19.90
C ALA A 196 -0.51 -21.58 -21.02
N ALA A 197 -1.82 -21.72 -20.83
CA ALA A 197 -2.81 -21.27 -21.79
C ALA A 197 -3.90 -20.49 -21.05
N VAL A 198 -4.37 -19.38 -21.63
CA VAL A 198 -5.46 -18.60 -21.04
C VAL A 198 -6.80 -19.14 -21.57
N ILE A 199 -7.59 -19.73 -20.68
CA ILE A 199 -8.98 -20.13 -21.02
C ILE A 199 -9.93 -18.97 -20.69
N HIS A 200 -10.62 -18.46 -21.71
CA HIS A 200 -11.68 -17.47 -21.56
C HIS A 200 -13.02 -18.14 -21.19
N PRO A 201 -13.78 -17.60 -20.22
CA PRO A 201 -15.13 -18.08 -19.90
C PRO A 201 -16.10 -17.84 -21.06
N LEU A 202 -17.03 -18.79 -21.27
CA LEU A 202 -18.07 -18.71 -22.31
C LEU A 202 -18.92 -17.44 -22.26
N ASP A 203 -19.26 -16.99 -21.06
CA ASP A 203 -20.22 -15.90 -20.79
C ASP A 203 -19.58 -14.62 -20.23
N HIS A 204 -18.27 -14.63 -20.01
CA HIS A 204 -17.52 -13.53 -19.40
C HIS A 204 -16.19 -13.26 -20.13
N ARG A 205 -16.27 -13.13 -21.46
CA ARG A 205 -15.11 -12.94 -22.35
C ARG A 205 -14.25 -11.72 -22.02
N GLN A 206 -14.85 -10.66 -21.51
CA GLN A 206 -14.18 -9.39 -21.15
C GLN A 206 -13.48 -9.43 -19.78
N HIS A 207 -13.75 -10.45 -18.96
CA HIS A 207 -13.08 -10.64 -17.66
C HIS A 207 -12.02 -11.72 -17.80
N ALA A 208 -10.75 -11.31 -17.82
CA ALA A 208 -9.62 -12.23 -17.71
C ALA A 208 -9.44 -12.59 -16.22
N TYR A 209 -10.14 -13.64 -15.75
CA TYR A 209 -10.05 -14.10 -14.35
C TYR A 209 -8.67 -14.65 -13.95
N SER A 210 -7.63 -14.60 -14.79
CA SER A 210 -6.27 -14.77 -14.27
C SER A 210 -5.24 -14.04 -15.14
N GLU A 211 -4.65 -13.00 -14.60
CA GLU A 211 -3.37 -12.42 -15.05
C GLU A 211 -2.18 -13.38 -14.83
N LYS A 212 -2.43 -14.53 -14.19
CA LYS A 212 -1.44 -15.56 -13.86
C LYS A 212 -1.43 -16.66 -14.93
N LYS A 213 -0.25 -17.22 -15.24
CA LYS A 213 -0.09 -18.45 -16.03
C LYS A 213 -1.04 -19.53 -15.51
N GLN A 214 -1.97 -19.99 -16.37
CA GLN A 214 -2.77 -21.17 -16.05
C GLN A 214 -2.00 -22.39 -16.54
N PHE A 215 -1.48 -23.16 -15.60
CA PHE A 215 -0.72 -24.36 -15.87
C PHE A 215 -1.63 -25.54 -16.16
N LEU A 216 -1.23 -26.38 -17.10
CA LEU A 216 -1.96 -27.58 -17.46
C LEU A 216 -1.93 -28.58 -16.29
N LEU A 217 -3.09 -28.76 -15.65
CA LEU A 217 -3.27 -29.68 -14.53
C LEU A 217 -3.57 -31.09 -15.03
N ALA A 218 -4.38 -31.23 -16.08
CA ALA A 218 -4.70 -32.49 -16.73
C ALA A 218 -5.08 -32.28 -18.20
N HIS A 219 -4.90 -33.30 -19.03
CA HIS A 219 -5.27 -33.26 -20.44
C HIS A 219 -5.74 -34.64 -20.90
N LYS A 220 -6.86 -34.67 -21.62
CA LYS A 220 -7.51 -35.90 -22.09
C LYS A 220 -6.59 -36.76 -22.96
N GLU A 221 -5.77 -36.14 -23.82
CA GLU A 221 -4.79 -36.82 -24.67
C GLU A 221 -3.36 -36.92 -24.07
N MET A 222 -3.13 -36.44 -22.85
CA MET A 222 -1.83 -36.60 -22.18
C MET A 222 -2.02 -37.06 -20.72
N PRO A 223 -2.60 -38.24 -20.47
CA PRO A 223 -2.92 -38.61 -19.10
C PRO A 223 -1.66 -38.86 -18.23
N PHE A 224 -0.47 -38.93 -18.85
CA PHE A 224 0.82 -39.10 -18.18
C PHE A 224 1.40 -37.81 -17.57
N LEU A 225 0.78 -36.65 -17.85
CA LEU A 225 1.15 -35.32 -17.31
C LEU A 225 1.47 -35.35 -15.82
N LEU A 226 0.71 -36.17 -15.08
CA LEU A 226 0.71 -36.23 -13.63
C LEU A 226 1.76 -37.16 -13.03
N MET A 227 2.25 -38.18 -13.76
CA MET A 227 2.96 -39.31 -13.15
C MET A 227 4.28 -38.96 -12.46
N GLY A 228 4.99 -37.93 -12.95
CA GLY A 228 6.27 -37.51 -12.37
C GLY A 228 6.13 -36.59 -11.14
N ALA A 229 4.96 -35.99 -10.94
CA ALA A 229 4.73 -34.93 -9.96
C ALA A 229 3.78 -35.32 -8.82
N VAL A 230 3.05 -36.43 -8.97
CA VAL A 230 2.16 -37.01 -7.94
C VAL A 230 2.99 -37.57 -6.79
N HIS A 231 2.51 -37.43 -5.55
CA HIS A 231 3.17 -37.99 -4.37
C HIS A 231 2.56 -39.34 -3.95
N SER A 232 1.24 -39.45 -3.94
CA SER A 232 0.47 -40.66 -3.65
C SER A 232 0.87 -41.84 -4.55
N ASN A 233 1.11 -43.00 -3.94
CA ASN A 233 1.44 -44.22 -4.67
C ASN A 233 0.21 -44.83 -5.32
N GLU A 234 -0.93 -44.72 -4.64
CA GLU A 234 -2.24 -45.18 -5.10
C GLU A 234 -2.67 -44.40 -6.35
N LEU A 235 -2.54 -43.07 -6.32
CA LEU A 235 -2.83 -42.23 -7.48
C LEU A 235 -1.85 -42.49 -8.64
N LYS A 236 -0.56 -42.67 -8.36
CA LYS A 236 0.42 -43.11 -9.40
C LYS A 236 0.01 -44.41 -10.05
N SER A 237 -0.38 -45.40 -9.25
CA SER A 237 -0.77 -46.72 -9.77
C SER A 237 -2.06 -46.63 -10.59
N MET A 238 -3.04 -45.86 -10.14
CA MET A 238 -4.30 -45.61 -10.84
C MET A 238 -4.03 -44.97 -12.21
N ILE A 239 -3.26 -43.88 -12.25
CA ILE A 239 -2.88 -43.20 -13.49
C ILE A 239 -2.09 -44.14 -14.40
N ALA A 240 -1.11 -44.88 -13.87
CA ALA A 240 -0.33 -45.83 -14.67
C ALA A 240 -1.21 -46.92 -15.31
N SER A 241 -2.16 -47.49 -14.56
CA SER A 241 -3.05 -48.54 -15.08
C SER A 241 -4.02 -48.04 -16.15
N GLU A 242 -4.46 -46.78 -16.07
CA GLU A 242 -5.32 -46.16 -17.08
C GLU A 242 -4.52 -45.68 -18.31
N MET A 243 -3.25 -45.33 -18.11
CA MET A 243 -2.31 -44.90 -19.15
C MET A 243 -1.82 -46.02 -20.04
N GLU A 244 -1.61 -47.21 -19.49
CA GLU A 244 -0.99 -48.33 -20.21
C GLU A 244 -1.75 -48.70 -21.50
N PRO A 245 -3.09 -48.84 -21.51
CA PRO A 245 -3.86 -49.04 -22.74
C PRO A 245 -3.70 -47.91 -23.77
N TYR A 246 -3.63 -46.66 -23.31
CA TYR A 246 -3.47 -45.50 -24.18
C TYR A 246 -2.09 -45.49 -24.86
N LEU A 247 -1.03 -45.81 -24.13
CA LEU A 247 0.32 -45.90 -24.72
C LEU A 247 0.44 -47.08 -25.67
N VAL A 248 -0.14 -48.24 -25.32
CA VAL A 248 -0.18 -49.40 -26.22
C VAL A 248 -0.91 -49.04 -27.52
N ASP A 249 -2.06 -48.37 -27.43
CA ASP A 249 -2.78 -47.87 -28.61
C ASP A 249 -1.87 -46.96 -29.47
N LEU A 250 -1.23 -45.96 -28.84
CA LEU A 250 -0.36 -45.00 -29.51
C LEU A 250 0.80 -45.66 -30.29
N PHE A 251 1.44 -46.70 -29.73
CA PHE A 251 2.53 -47.42 -30.40
C PHE A 251 2.05 -48.49 -31.39
N SER A 252 0.80 -48.95 -31.27
CA SER A 252 0.19 -49.96 -32.14
C SER A 252 -0.31 -49.41 -33.48
N GLN A 253 -0.35 -48.09 -33.64
CA GLN A 253 -0.77 -47.43 -34.88
C GLN A 253 0.15 -47.80 -36.05
N THR A 254 -0.44 -47.96 -37.25
CA THR A 254 0.28 -48.40 -38.45
C THR A 254 1.22 -47.35 -39.04
N GLU A 255 1.11 -46.09 -38.61
CA GLU A 255 1.97 -44.99 -39.04
C GLU A 255 3.39 -45.11 -38.44
N LYS A 256 4.39 -44.49 -39.10
CA LYS A 256 5.75 -44.42 -38.56
C LYS A 256 5.76 -43.53 -37.33
N LEU A 257 6.54 -43.89 -36.32
CA LEU A 257 6.61 -43.09 -35.08
C LEU A 257 7.10 -41.66 -35.33
N ILE A 258 7.94 -41.47 -36.35
CA ILE A 258 8.42 -40.14 -36.76
C ILE A 258 7.33 -39.24 -37.33
N ASP A 259 6.20 -39.78 -37.79
CA ASP A 259 5.07 -39.01 -38.32
C ASP A 259 4.01 -38.75 -37.23
N ASN A 260 4.14 -39.40 -36.07
CA ASN A 260 3.19 -39.29 -34.96
C ASN A 260 3.46 -38.03 -34.13
N ILE A 261 2.81 -36.93 -34.47
CA ILE A 261 2.97 -35.61 -33.81
C ILE A 261 2.73 -35.71 -32.29
N ARG A 262 1.77 -36.54 -31.86
CA ARG A 262 1.50 -36.73 -30.43
C ARG A 262 2.72 -37.31 -29.72
N LEU A 263 3.35 -38.33 -30.30
CA LEU A 263 4.55 -38.95 -29.74
C LEU A 263 5.77 -38.04 -29.82
N GLN A 264 5.96 -37.29 -30.91
CA GLN A 264 7.01 -36.26 -31.00
C GLN A 264 6.89 -35.26 -29.83
N ARG A 265 5.69 -34.74 -29.60
CA ARG A 265 5.40 -33.82 -28.49
C ARG A 265 5.66 -34.44 -27.12
N ILE A 266 5.21 -35.69 -26.91
CA ILE A 266 5.47 -36.45 -25.67
C ILE A 266 6.97 -36.54 -25.39
N VAL A 267 7.75 -36.90 -26.42
CA VAL A 267 9.20 -37.06 -26.32
C VAL A 267 9.89 -35.73 -26.02
N ALA A 268 9.54 -34.67 -26.74
CA ALA A 268 10.11 -33.33 -26.52
C ALA A 268 9.83 -32.82 -25.08
N LEU A 269 8.59 -32.96 -24.60
CA LEU A 269 8.21 -32.58 -23.24
C LEU A 269 8.95 -33.41 -22.18
N MET A 270 9.10 -34.71 -22.41
CA MET A 270 9.82 -35.61 -21.52
C MET A 270 11.31 -35.24 -21.41
N ILE A 271 11.95 -34.88 -22.53
CA ILE A 271 13.34 -34.40 -22.56
C ILE A 271 13.46 -33.04 -21.86
N HIS A 272 12.57 -32.09 -22.17
CA HIS A 272 12.56 -30.75 -21.53
C HIS A 272 12.42 -30.84 -20.01
N ALA A 273 11.55 -31.73 -19.51
CA ALA A 273 11.39 -31.98 -18.07
C ALA A 273 12.55 -32.78 -17.43
N GLY A 274 13.59 -33.15 -18.20
CA GLY A 274 14.73 -33.94 -17.72
C GLY A 274 14.38 -35.36 -17.29
N ARG A 275 13.30 -35.92 -17.85
CA ARG A 275 12.71 -37.23 -17.50
C ARG A 275 13.14 -38.36 -18.42
N ASP A 276 14.08 -38.12 -19.33
CA ASP A 276 14.64 -39.10 -20.28
C ASP A 276 15.68 -40.06 -19.66
N LYS A 277 15.77 -40.09 -18.33
CA LYS A 277 16.68 -40.97 -17.58
C LYS A 277 16.04 -42.33 -17.32
N ASN A 278 16.85 -43.39 -17.39
CA ASN A 278 16.43 -44.78 -17.19
C ASN A 278 15.72 -45.09 -15.84
N ASN A 279 15.76 -44.18 -14.85
CA ASN A 279 15.09 -44.34 -13.57
C ASN A 279 13.68 -43.73 -13.51
N ASP A 280 13.28 -42.91 -14.49
CA ASP A 280 11.95 -42.28 -14.51
C ASP A 280 10.84 -43.32 -14.82
N PRO A 281 9.78 -43.41 -13.99
CA PRO A 281 8.71 -44.39 -14.19
C PRO A 281 7.94 -44.25 -15.51
N PHE A 282 7.74 -43.02 -15.99
CA PHE A 282 7.05 -42.78 -17.27
C PHE A 282 7.92 -43.15 -18.45
N PHE A 283 9.22 -42.82 -18.38
CA PHE A 283 10.16 -43.23 -19.42
C PHE A 283 10.22 -44.76 -19.57
N LYS A 284 10.25 -45.50 -18.45
CA LYS A 284 10.14 -46.97 -18.46
C LYS A 284 8.84 -47.46 -19.09
N LEU A 285 7.71 -46.82 -18.77
CA LEU A 285 6.41 -47.19 -19.32
C LEU A 285 6.37 -46.97 -20.85
N LEU A 286 6.94 -45.87 -21.35
CA LEU A 286 7.07 -45.61 -22.78
C LEU A 286 7.97 -46.64 -23.49
N LEU A 287 9.13 -46.98 -22.90
CA LEU A 287 10.02 -48.01 -23.44
C LEU A 287 9.34 -49.39 -23.47
N ALA A 288 8.56 -49.73 -22.43
CA ALA A 288 7.79 -50.96 -22.39
C ALA A 288 6.67 -50.99 -23.45
N ALA A 289 5.93 -49.88 -23.58
CA ALA A 289 4.85 -49.74 -24.55
C ALA A 289 5.34 -49.76 -26.01
N ALA A 290 6.55 -49.23 -26.27
CA ALA A 290 7.16 -49.27 -27.60
C ALA A 290 7.37 -50.69 -28.12
N GLY A 291 7.62 -51.66 -27.22
CA GLY A 291 7.68 -53.09 -27.56
C GLY A 291 8.60 -53.40 -28.75
N GLN A 292 8.04 -53.89 -29.85
CA GLN A 292 8.80 -54.22 -31.07
C GLN A 292 9.30 -52.99 -31.84
N ARG A 293 8.79 -51.79 -31.54
CA ARG A 293 9.14 -50.52 -32.18
C ARG A 293 10.16 -49.70 -31.38
N ILE A 294 10.86 -50.34 -30.45
CA ILE A 294 11.81 -49.69 -29.55
C ILE A 294 12.92 -48.93 -30.29
N ASP A 295 13.42 -49.46 -31.41
CA ASP A 295 14.47 -48.82 -32.21
C ASP A 295 13.95 -47.55 -32.91
N GLU A 296 12.73 -47.59 -33.46
CA GLU A 296 12.06 -46.41 -34.03
C GLU A 296 11.85 -45.33 -32.95
N PHE A 297 11.46 -45.75 -31.74
CA PHE A 297 11.21 -44.85 -30.63
C PHE A 297 12.51 -44.21 -30.10
N GLN A 298 13.60 -44.98 -30.02
CA GLN A 298 14.92 -44.47 -29.66
C GLN A 298 15.45 -43.47 -30.69
N ALA A 299 15.23 -43.72 -31.99
CA ALA A 299 15.56 -42.75 -33.03
C ALA A 299 14.79 -41.44 -32.87
N LEU A 300 13.50 -41.51 -32.51
CA LEU A 300 12.67 -40.34 -32.23
C LEU A 300 13.17 -39.54 -31.02
N ILE A 301 13.56 -40.21 -29.94
CA ILE A 301 14.20 -39.59 -28.77
C ILE A 301 15.49 -38.87 -29.20
N HIS A 302 16.34 -39.55 -29.97
CA HIS A 302 17.61 -38.98 -30.42
C HIS A 302 17.42 -37.73 -31.29
N ALA A 303 16.47 -37.74 -32.23
CA ALA A 303 16.16 -36.58 -33.05
C ALA A 303 15.74 -35.36 -32.20
N ASN A 304 14.89 -35.57 -31.19
CA ASN A 304 14.48 -34.50 -30.28
C ASN A 304 15.63 -34.01 -29.39
N GLN A 305 16.51 -34.89 -28.92
CA GLN A 305 17.70 -34.51 -28.16
C GLN A 305 18.65 -33.63 -29.00
N ILE A 306 18.87 -33.98 -30.27
CA ILE A 306 19.67 -33.16 -31.21
C ILE A 306 19.04 -31.77 -31.34
N TYR A 307 17.76 -31.70 -31.67
CA TYR A 307 17.07 -30.44 -31.89
C TYR A 307 17.09 -29.54 -30.65
N ILE A 308 16.71 -30.06 -29.47
CA ILE A 308 16.73 -29.30 -28.21
C ILE A 308 18.16 -28.85 -27.85
N THR A 309 19.17 -29.68 -28.10
CA THR A 309 20.58 -29.31 -27.90
C THR A 309 20.99 -28.14 -28.79
N GLU A 310 20.56 -28.11 -30.05
CA GLU A 310 20.78 -26.96 -30.95
C GLU A 310 20.07 -25.70 -30.45
N LEU A 311 18.81 -25.80 -29.99
CA LEU A 311 18.09 -24.66 -29.41
C LEU A 311 18.80 -24.10 -28.16
N ASN A 312 19.34 -24.97 -27.28
CA ASN A 312 20.11 -24.56 -26.11
C ASN A 312 21.40 -23.81 -26.49
N LYS A 313 22.10 -24.22 -27.56
CA LYS A 313 23.31 -23.53 -28.04
C LYS A 313 23.03 -22.09 -28.49
N LEU A 314 21.87 -21.84 -29.09
CA LEU A 314 21.47 -20.53 -29.62
C LEU A 314 21.12 -19.51 -28.52
N ASN A 315 20.96 -19.94 -27.26
CA ASN A 315 20.61 -19.08 -26.13
C ASN A 315 21.82 -18.25 -25.61
N TYR A 316 23.05 -18.76 -25.76
CA TYR A 316 24.25 -18.14 -25.18
C TYR A 316 24.78 -16.97 -26.03
N HIS A 317 24.79 -15.76 -25.43
CA HIS A 317 25.18 -14.44 -25.95
C HIS A 317 26.56 -14.27 -26.64
N LEU A 318 27.27 -15.33 -27.01
CA LEU A 318 28.64 -15.23 -27.55
C LEU A 318 28.77 -15.43 -29.07
N MET A 319 27.68 -15.42 -29.83
CA MET A 319 27.78 -15.81 -31.24
C MET A 319 27.96 -14.60 -32.17
N GLN A 320 29.22 -14.34 -32.51
CA GLN A 320 29.64 -13.53 -33.66
C GLN A 320 29.38 -14.22 -35.02
N HIS A 321 28.63 -15.32 -35.07
CA HIS A 321 28.44 -16.08 -36.31
C HIS A 321 26.97 -16.43 -36.55
N HIS A 322 26.56 -16.26 -37.80
CA HIS A 322 25.24 -16.53 -38.36
C HIS A 322 24.86 -18.03 -38.27
N LEU A 323 24.57 -18.56 -37.08
CA LEU A 323 24.00 -19.90 -36.98
C LEU A 323 22.52 -19.86 -37.41
N ALA A 324 22.23 -20.56 -38.50
CA ALA A 324 20.90 -20.97 -38.88
C ALA A 324 20.49 -22.19 -38.05
N ILE A 325 19.19 -22.31 -37.73
CA ILE A 325 18.65 -23.50 -37.09
C ILE A 325 18.70 -24.63 -38.13
N ASP A 326 19.31 -25.76 -37.78
CA ASP A 326 19.27 -26.95 -38.64
C ASP A 326 17.95 -27.71 -38.39
N PHE A 327 17.09 -27.71 -39.40
CA PHE A 327 15.80 -28.41 -39.38
C PHE A 327 15.90 -29.88 -39.80
N SER A 328 17.11 -30.42 -40.04
CA SER A 328 17.32 -31.84 -40.36
C SER A 328 16.79 -32.80 -39.28
N ALA A 329 16.84 -32.39 -38.01
CA ALA A 329 16.29 -33.16 -36.90
C ALA A 329 14.76 -33.24 -36.94
N ILE A 330 14.08 -32.21 -37.46
CA ILE A 330 12.62 -32.21 -37.63
C ILE A 330 12.21 -33.22 -38.70
N GLN A 331 12.97 -33.33 -39.79
CA GLN A 331 12.78 -34.38 -40.80
C GLN A 331 12.97 -35.80 -40.24
N GLN A 332 13.60 -35.93 -39.08
CA GLN A 332 13.80 -37.19 -38.35
C GLN A 332 12.79 -37.38 -37.19
N GLY A 333 11.76 -36.53 -37.08
CA GLY A 333 10.71 -36.62 -36.06
C GLY A 333 10.94 -35.76 -34.82
N ALA A 334 11.88 -34.81 -34.83
CA ALA A 334 11.95 -33.82 -33.76
C ALA A 334 10.70 -32.92 -33.77
N TYR A 335 10.18 -32.61 -32.58
CA TYR A 335 9.02 -31.75 -32.43
C TYR A 335 9.40 -30.29 -32.69
N ILE A 336 8.87 -29.68 -33.77
CA ILE A 336 9.16 -28.29 -34.18
C ILE A 336 8.95 -27.28 -33.04
N ASN A 337 7.93 -27.48 -32.23
CA ASN A 337 7.54 -26.60 -31.11
C ASN A 337 8.27 -26.93 -29.81
N ALA A 338 9.33 -27.74 -29.84
CA ALA A 338 10.18 -27.93 -28.68
C ALA A 338 10.81 -26.59 -28.27
N VAL A 339 11.04 -26.45 -26.96
CA VAL A 339 11.64 -25.26 -26.36
C VAL A 339 12.96 -25.61 -25.69
N ASN A 340 13.84 -24.62 -25.60
CA ASN A 340 15.12 -24.74 -24.89
C ASN A 340 14.92 -24.73 -23.36
N ASP A 341 16.02 -24.73 -22.62
CA ASP A 341 16.07 -24.71 -21.15
C ASP A 341 15.44 -23.47 -20.47
N VAL A 342 15.18 -22.41 -21.22
CA VAL A 342 14.51 -21.18 -20.75
C VAL A 342 13.14 -20.96 -21.41
N GLY A 343 12.58 -22.00 -22.03
CA GLY A 343 11.24 -21.97 -22.63
C GLY A 343 11.17 -21.27 -23.99
N ARG A 344 12.30 -20.98 -24.64
CA ARG A 344 12.32 -20.33 -25.97
C ARG A 344 12.19 -21.35 -27.09
N SER A 345 11.25 -21.13 -27.99
CA SER A 345 11.15 -21.86 -29.25
C SER A 345 12.16 -21.37 -30.29
N ALA A 346 12.30 -22.11 -31.40
CA ALA A 346 13.09 -21.69 -32.55
C ALA A 346 12.72 -20.27 -33.04
N LEU A 347 11.44 -19.91 -33.02
CA LEU A 347 10.95 -18.59 -33.45
C LEU A 347 11.46 -17.46 -32.55
N HIS A 348 11.39 -17.63 -31.22
CA HIS A 348 11.95 -16.68 -30.24
C HIS A 348 13.44 -16.45 -30.48
N LEU A 349 14.19 -17.54 -30.66
CA LEU A 349 15.64 -17.48 -30.83
C LEU A 349 16.04 -16.76 -32.13
N VAL A 350 15.30 -16.97 -33.22
CA VAL A 350 15.54 -16.23 -34.48
C VAL A 350 15.21 -14.74 -34.32
N LEU A 351 14.15 -14.39 -33.58
CA LEU A 351 13.78 -12.99 -33.32
C LEU A 351 14.82 -12.27 -32.46
N TYR A 352 15.25 -12.84 -31.33
CA TYR A 352 16.32 -12.27 -30.50
C TYR A 352 17.64 -12.11 -31.25
N ASN A 353 17.98 -13.08 -32.10
CA ASN A 353 19.18 -12.98 -32.93
C ASN A 353 19.05 -11.94 -34.04
N THR A 354 17.84 -11.70 -34.53
CA THR A 354 17.57 -10.63 -35.50
C THR A 354 17.95 -9.28 -34.90
N VAL A 355 17.49 -8.96 -33.68
CA VAL A 355 17.86 -7.73 -32.93
C VAL A 355 19.37 -7.50 -32.90
N ASN A 356 20.13 -8.55 -32.59
CA ASN A 356 21.58 -8.47 -32.37
C ASN A 356 22.40 -8.40 -33.67
N THR A 357 21.81 -8.74 -34.82
CA THR A 357 22.51 -8.90 -36.12
C THR A 357 22.04 -7.94 -37.23
N LEU A 358 21.15 -6.99 -36.92
CA LEU A 358 20.58 -6.01 -37.86
C LEU A 358 21.63 -5.23 -38.69
N LYS A 359 22.86 -5.07 -38.19
CA LYS A 359 23.93 -4.35 -38.91
C LYS A 359 24.62 -5.18 -40.01
N THR A 360 24.41 -6.50 -40.06
CA THR A 360 25.23 -7.42 -40.87
C THR A 360 24.44 -8.40 -41.74
N VAL A 361 23.12 -8.50 -41.56
CA VAL A 361 22.28 -9.49 -42.27
C VAL A 361 21.38 -8.79 -43.29
N THR A 362 21.42 -9.26 -44.54
CA THR A 362 20.64 -8.72 -45.67
C THR A 362 19.19 -9.20 -45.74
N ASN A 363 18.76 -10.16 -44.91
CA ASN A 363 17.40 -10.71 -44.99
C ASN A 363 16.89 -11.42 -43.70
N PRO A 364 16.54 -10.68 -42.64
CA PRO A 364 16.02 -11.26 -41.39
C PRO A 364 14.61 -11.86 -41.53
N ILE A 365 13.78 -11.27 -42.40
CA ILE A 365 12.38 -11.69 -42.60
C ILE A 365 12.31 -13.08 -43.23
N ASP A 366 13.18 -13.41 -44.20
CA ASP A 366 13.16 -14.74 -44.84
C ASP A 366 13.53 -15.86 -43.87
N ARG A 367 14.39 -15.59 -42.87
CA ARG A 367 14.70 -16.59 -41.84
C ARG A 367 13.48 -16.88 -40.97
N ILE A 368 12.75 -15.83 -40.57
CA ILE A 368 11.53 -15.94 -39.77
C ILE A 368 10.47 -16.68 -40.59
N ARG A 369 10.26 -16.28 -41.85
CA ARG A 369 9.35 -16.95 -42.79
C ARG A 369 9.69 -18.43 -42.95
N HIS A 370 10.97 -18.77 -43.09
CA HIS A 370 11.39 -20.17 -43.20
C HIS A 370 11.01 -21.00 -41.96
N VAL A 371 11.16 -20.45 -40.74
CA VAL A 371 10.73 -21.14 -39.50
C VAL A 371 9.20 -21.30 -39.46
N ILE A 372 8.46 -20.27 -39.88
CA ILE A 372 6.99 -20.32 -39.98
C ILE A 372 6.54 -21.39 -40.99
N ASP A 373 7.21 -21.46 -42.14
CA ASP A 373 6.94 -22.46 -43.20
C ASP A 373 7.21 -23.91 -42.73
N GLN A 374 8.00 -24.11 -41.67
CA GLN A 374 8.16 -25.44 -41.03
C GLN A 374 6.96 -25.84 -40.16
N GLY A 375 5.96 -24.98 -39.99
CA GLY A 375 4.77 -25.25 -39.18
C GLY A 375 4.98 -25.05 -37.69
N ILE A 376 5.84 -24.10 -37.29
CA ILE A 376 5.99 -23.73 -35.88
C ILE A 376 4.71 -23.05 -35.37
N ASP A 377 4.36 -23.35 -34.12
CA ASP A 377 3.33 -22.64 -33.38
C ASP A 377 3.83 -21.23 -33.04
N LEU A 378 3.07 -20.22 -33.49
CA LEU A 378 3.40 -18.80 -33.35
C LEU A 378 3.15 -18.28 -31.94
N ASP A 379 2.33 -19.00 -31.17
CA ASP A 379 1.72 -18.57 -29.92
C ASP A 379 2.44 -19.11 -28.68
N ILE A 380 3.56 -19.82 -28.88
CA ILE A 380 4.43 -20.27 -27.78
C ILE A 380 4.87 -19.05 -26.97
N GLN A 381 4.78 -19.13 -25.64
CA GLN A 381 5.30 -18.11 -24.71
C GLN A 381 6.59 -18.59 -24.05
N GLU A 382 7.62 -17.73 -24.01
CA GLU A 382 8.85 -18.08 -23.27
C GLU A 382 8.66 -18.01 -21.74
N ASP A 383 9.43 -18.80 -20.99
CA ASP A 383 9.17 -19.00 -19.56
C ASP A 383 9.43 -17.76 -18.69
N SER A 384 10.38 -16.91 -19.11
CA SER A 384 10.91 -15.84 -18.25
C SER A 384 10.03 -14.58 -18.23
N SER A 385 9.43 -14.25 -19.38
CA SER A 385 8.76 -12.98 -19.64
C SER A 385 7.41 -13.13 -20.34
N ASP A 386 7.04 -14.35 -20.71
CA ASP A 386 5.77 -14.73 -21.32
C ASP A 386 5.51 -14.06 -22.67
N TYR A 387 6.57 -13.62 -23.33
CA TYR A 387 6.47 -13.08 -24.68
C TYR A 387 6.16 -14.20 -25.66
N THR A 388 5.22 -13.93 -26.56
CA THR A 388 5.10 -14.64 -27.84
C THR A 388 6.05 -14.02 -28.87
N ALA A 389 6.17 -14.67 -30.02
CA ALA A 389 6.88 -14.11 -31.17
C ALA A 389 6.31 -12.73 -31.60
N LEU A 390 4.97 -12.58 -31.60
CA LEU A 390 4.32 -11.31 -31.94
C LEU A 390 4.64 -10.24 -30.91
N MET A 391 4.60 -10.58 -29.62
CA MET A 391 4.94 -9.63 -28.56
C MET A 391 6.40 -9.21 -28.61
N LEU A 392 7.33 -10.13 -28.94
CA LEU A 392 8.72 -9.76 -29.14
C LEU A 392 8.84 -8.77 -30.30
N ALA A 393 8.21 -9.07 -31.43
CA ALA A 393 8.18 -8.17 -32.59
C ALA A 393 7.64 -6.78 -32.24
N LEU A 394 6.73 -6.72 -31.26
CA LEU A 394 6.13 -5.49 -30.78
C LEU A 394 6.86 -4.84 -29.58
N ASP A 395 7.93 -5.44 -29.06
CA ASP A 395 8.65 -4.89 -27.90
C ASP A 395 9.44 -3.63 -28.30
N SER A 396 9.54 -2.71 -27.34
CA SER A 396 10.25 -1.42 -27.45
C SER A 396 11.70 -1.58 -27.91
N VAL A 397 12.37 -2.71 -27.59
CA VAL A 397 13.73 -3.01 -28.04
C VAL A 397 13.80 -3.23 -29.56
N LEU A 398 12.80 -3.88 -30.15
CA LEU A 398 12.71 -4.07 -31.60
C LEU A 398 12.23 -2.81 -32.32
N TYR A 399 11.32 -2.04 -31.72
CA TYR A 399 10.88 -0.75 -32.26
C TYR A 399 11.93 0.37 -32.15
N GLY A 400 12.87 0.28 -31.21
CA GLY A 400 13.98 1.23 -31.05
C GLY A 400 15.06 1.15 -32.15
N LEU A 401 15.12 0.06 -32.92
CA LEU A 401 16.04 -0.16 -34.05
C LEU A 401 15.22 -0.31 -35.34
N GLU A 402 15.13 0.76 -36.15
CA GLU A 402 14.31 0.84 -37.37
C GLU A 402 12.89 0.23 -37.22
N ILE A 403 11.96 1.01 -36.65
CA ILE A 403 10.50 0.76 -36.47
C ILE A 403 9.86 -0.13 -37.56
N GLN A 404 10.30 -0.01 -38.81
CA GLN A 404 9.79 -0.78 -39.94
C GLN A 404 10.03 -2.30 -39.82
N ILE A 405 11.19 -2.76 -39.34
CA ILE A 405 11.51 -4.19 -39.31
C ILE A 405 10.64 -4.92 -38.27
N GLY A 406 10.48 -4.34 -37.08
CA GLY A 406 9.56 -4.88 -36.06
C GLY A 406 8.13 -4.96 -36.59
N ARG A 407 7.68 -3.92 -37.29
CA ARG A 407 6.37 -3.88 -37.95
C ARG A 407 6.21 -4.96 -39.02
N ASP A 408 7.20 -5.13 -39.89
CA ASP A 408 7.17 -6.13 -40.96
C ASP A 408 7.11 -7.56 -40.40
N ILE A 409 7.84 -7.82 -39.30
CA ILE A 409 7.79 -9.10 -38.59
C ILE A 409 6.42 -9.30 -37.95
N ALA A 410 5.88 -8.30 -37.25
CA ALA A 410 4.56 -8.37 -36.64
C ALA A 410 3.48 -8.63 -37.71
N MET A 411 3.54 -7.93 -38.85
CA MET A 411 2.67 -8.17 -40.00
C MET A 411 2.78 -9.60 -40.51
N LEU A 412 3.99 -10.12 -40.70
CA LEU A 412 4.21 -11.50 -41.12
C LEU A 412 3.56 -12.51 -40.17
N LEU A 413 3.73 -12.33 -38.86
CA LEU A 413 3.16 -13.21 -37.84
C LEU A 413 1.62 -13.14 -37.83
N ILE A 414 1.05 -11.94 -37.91
CA ILE A 414 -0.41 -11.71 -37.97
C ILE A 414 -1.01 -12.34 -39.24
N GLU A 415 -0.33 -12.22 -40.39
CA GLU A 415 -0.78 -12.83 -41.65
C GLU A 415 -0.78 -14.37 -41.61
N HIS A 416 0.08 -14.97 -40.78
CA HIS A 416 0.12 -16.42 -40.56
C HIS A 416 -0.74 -16.88 -39.37
N GLY A 417 -1.54 -15.99 -38.79
CA GLY A 417 -2.55 -16.34 -37.79
C GLY A 417 -2.08 -16.33 -36.34
N ALA A 418 -1.02 -15.57 -36.01
CA ALA A 418 -0.65 -15.34 -34.62
C ALA A 418 -1.82 -14.77 -33.81
N ASN A 419 -2.02 -15.27 -32.59
CA ASN A 419 -3.10 -14.84 -31.72
C ASN A 419 -2.86 -13.43 -31.18
N LEU A 420 -3.87 -12.57 -31.29
CA LEU A 420 -3.81 -11.16 -30.93
C LEU A 420 -4.12 -10.88 -29.45
N GLU A 421 -4.50 -11.92 -28.69
CA GLU A 421 -4.99 -11.78 -27.31
C GLU A 421 -4.05 -12.38 -26.25
N ILE A 422 -2.95 -13.00 -26.66
CA ILE A 422 -1.99 -13.58 -25.72
C ILE A 422 -1.23 -12.47 -25.01
N LYS A 423 -1.31 -12.47 -23.69
CA LYS A 423 -0.68 -11.47 -22.83
C LYS A 423 0.69 -11.92 -22.36
N HIS A 424 1.66 -11.01 -22.40
CA HIS A 424 2.95 -11.23 -21.72
C HIS A 424 2.84 -10.99 -20.20
N LYS A 425 3.94 -11.15 -19.46
CA LYS A 425 3.95 -11.15 -17.99
C LYS A 425 3.38 -9.89 -17.31
N SER A 426 3.45 -8.72 -17.96
CA SER A 426 2.84 -7.48 -17.42
C SER A 426 1.38 -7.30 -17.88
N GLY A 427 0.75 -8.32 -18.45
CA GLY A 427 -0.63 -8.31 -18.90
C GLY A 427 -0.90 -7.59 -20.23
N PHE A 428 0.08 -6.92 -20.85
CA PHE A 428 -0.16 -6.27 -22.14
C PHE A 428 -0.57 -7.30 -23.19
N THR A 429 -1.53 -6.93 -24.03
CA THR A 429 -1.84 -7.55 -25.33
C THR A 429 -1.00 -6.88 -26.43
N PRO A 430 -0.90 -7.48 -27.63
CA PRO A 430 -0.36 -6.83 -28.82
C PRO A 430 -0.89 -5.42 -29.06
N LEU A 431 -2.19 -5.18 -28.84
CA LEU A 431 -2.81 -3.86 -29.01
C LEU A 431 -2.29 -2.84 -27.99
N ILE A 432 -2.15 -3.24 -26.73
CA ILE A 432 -1.58 -2.39 -25.67
C ILE A 432 -0.10 -2.12 -25.95
N ALA A 433 0.67 -3.12 -26.37
CA ALA A 433 2.08 -2.95 -26.73
C ALA A 433 2.26 -1.94 -27.88
N ALA A 434 1.51 -2.08 -28.97
CA ALA A 434 1.51 -1.14 -30.09
C ALA A 434 1.11 0.29 -29.65
N THR A 435 0.15 0.40 -28.74
CA THR A 435 -0.29 1.69 -28.17
C THR A 435 0.82 2.36 -27.36
N LYS A 436 1.51 1.62 -26.48
CA LYS A 436 2.64 2.14 -25.69
C LYS A 436 3.82 2.58 -26.54
N ASN A 437 4.01 1.96 -27.70
CA ASN A 437 5.02 2.37 -28.67
C ASN A 437 4.61 3.57 -29.53
N ASN A 438 3.40 4.10 -29.35
CA ASN A 438 2.82 5.14 -30.19
C ASN A 438 2.76 4.77 -31.69
N ASP A 439 2.59 3.47 -32.02
CA ASP A 439 2.51 2.98 -33.40
C ASP A 439 1.06 2.89 -33.89
N LEU A 440 0.53 4.02 -34.35
CA LEU A 440 -0.83 4.11 -34.88
C LEU A 440 -1.11 3.11 -36.01
N GLU A 441 -0.14 2.83 -36.87
CA GLU A 441 -0.32 1.93 -38.02
C GLU A 441 -0.52 0.47 -37.56
N MET A 442 0.24 0.04 -36.56
CA MET A 442 0.08 -1.27 -35.96
C MET A 442 -1.21 -1.37 -35.13
N VAL A 443 -1.57 -0.32 -34.38
CA VAL A 443 -2.88 -0.25 -33.69
C VAL A 443 -4.03 -0.42 -34.69
N GLN A 444 -4.00 0.30 -35.82
CA GLN A 444 -4.99 0.17 -36.88
C GLN A 444 -5.05 -1.24 -37.48
N THR A 445 -3.89 -1.86 -37.67
CA THR A 445 -3.79 -3.20 -38.22
C THR A 445 -4.38 -4.24 -37.27
N LEU A 446 -3.99 -4.20 -35.99
CA LEU A 446 -4.45 -5.15 -34.97
C LEU A 446 -5.98 -5.09 -34.82
N ILE A 447 -6.56 -3.89 -34.74
CA ILE A 447 -8.03 -3.75 -34.65
C ILE A 447 -8.72 -4.26 -35.93
N LYS A 448 -8.20 -3.94 -37.12
CA LYS A 448 -8.74 -4.48 -38.39
C LYS A 448 -8.66 -6.01 -38.46
N LYS A 449 -7.72 -6.62 -37.76
CA LYS A 449 -7.53 -8.08 -37.68
C LYS A 449 -8.31 -8.72 -36.53
N GLY A 450 -9.09 -7.94 -35.78
CA GLY A 450 -10.01 -8.43 -34.76
C GLY A 450 -9.45 -8.42 -33.34
N ALA A 451 -8.40 -7.65 -33.06
CA ALA A 451 -7.92 -7.48 -31.68
C ALA A 451 -9.00 -6.86 -30.77
N GLU A 452 -9.19 -7.41 -29.58
CA GLU A 452 -10.15 -6.93 -28.59
C GLU A 452 -9.71 -5.58 -28.02
N ILE A 453 -10.59 -4.59 -28.09
CA ILE A 453 -10.28 -3.19 -27.75
C ILE A 453 -10.28 -3.00 -26.23
N GLU A 454 -11.17 -3.70 -25.53
CA GLU A 454 -11.40 -3.52 -24.09
C GLU A 454 -10.62 -4.50 -23.21
N ASN A 455 -9.57 -5.10 -23.76
CA ASN A 455 -8.68 -5.95 -22.98
C ASN A 455 -7.84 -5.10 -22.02
N HIS A 456 -7.70 -5.60 -20.79
CA HIS A 456 -6.96 -4.96 -19.71
C HIS A 456 -5.58 -5.59 -19.54
N ASP A 457 -4.58 -4.79 -19.16
CA ASP A 457 -3.31 -5.30 -18.65
C ASP A 457 -3.35 -5.67 -17.16
N ALA A 458 -2.18 -6.01 -16.58
CA ALA A 458 -2.07 -6.38 -15.17
C ALA A 458 -2.27 -5.21 -14.18
N GLU A 459 -2.30 -3.98 -14.70
CA GLU A 459 -2.67 -2.80 -13.93
C GLU A 459 -4.15 -2.47 -14.12
N MET A 460 -4.95 -3.30 -14.80
CA MET A 460 -6.33 -3.02 -15.21
C MET A 460 -6.46 -1.87 -16.22
N LYS A 461 -5.44 -1.58 -17.04
CA LYS A 461 -5.48 -0.51 -18.05
C LYS A 461 -5.78 -1.04 -19.44
N THR A 462 -6.68 -0.37 -20.17
CA THR A 462 -6.98 -0.65 -21.58
C THR A 462 -6.04 0.11 -22.52
N ALA A 463 -6.06 -0.22 -23.81
CA ALA A 463 -5.32 0.53 -24.83
C ALA A 463 -5.74 2.02 -24.84
N LEU A 464 -7.04 2.32 -24.68
CA LEU A 464 -7.52 3.71 -24.63
C LEU A 464 -6.95 4.44 -23.41
N PHE A 465 -6.91 3.79 -22.25
CA PHE A 465 -6.35 4.38 -21.04
C PHE A 465 -4.86 4.73 -21.21
N TRP A 466 -4.06 3.81 -21.76
CA TRP A 466 -2.65 4.07 -22.09
C TRP A 466 -2.47 5.23 -23.07
N ALA A 467 -3.32 5.32 -24.10
CA ALA A 467 -3.27 6.43 -25.05
C ALA A 467 -3.56 7.78 -24.38
N VAL A 468 -4.44 7.82 -23.37
CA VAL A 468 -4.72 9.01 -22.56
C VAL A 468 -3.54 9.33 -21.65
N GLU A 469 -3.07 8.37 -20.86
CA GLU A 469 -1.99 8.55 -19.87
C GLU A 469 -0.69 9.06 -20.53
N LEU A 470 -0.38 8.57 -21.74
CA LEU A 470 0.82 8.93 -22.49
C LEU A 470 0.62 10.12 -23.46
N GLY A 471 -0.60 10.66 -23.58
CA GLY A 471 -0.88 11.82 -24.43
C GLY A 471 -0.92 11.53 -25.94
N TYR A 472 -1.19 10.30 -26.37
CA TYR A 472 -1.18 9.87 -27.77
C TYR A 472 -2.51 10.16 -28.48
N ILE A 473 -2.73 11.44 -28.83
CA ILE A 473 -3.98 11.97 -29.40
C ILE A 473 -4.48 11.16 -30.62
N GLN A 474 -3.61 10.80 -31.56
CA GLN A 474 -4.03 10.11 -32.79
C GLN A 474 -4.53 8.68 -32.51
N ILE A 475 -3.87 7.97 -31.58
CA ILE A 475 -4.29 6.63 -31.17
C ILE A 475 -5.58 6.71 -30.36
N PHE A 476 -5.67 7.68 -29.44
CA PHE A 476 -6.90 7.96 -28.69
C PHE A 476 -8.10 8.21 -29.62
N GLU A 477 -7.97 9.12 -30.60
CA GLU A 477 -9.03 9.42 -31.56
C GLU A 477 -9.43 8.15 -32.34
N TYR A 478 -8.44 7.37 -32.79
CA TYR A 478 -8.72 6.14 -33.52
C TYR A 478 -9.46 5.11 -32.65
N LEU A 479 -8.98 4.82 -31.44
CA LEU A 479 -9.62 3.86 -30.53
C LEU A 479 -11.08 4.25 -30.23
N LEU A 480 -11.36 5.54 -30.02
CA LEU A 480 -12.74 6.02 -29.86
C LEU A 480 -13.59 5.76 -31.11
N THR A 481 -13.07 6.00 -32.31
CA THR A 481 -13.83 5.71 -33.55
C THR A 481 -14.11 4.22 -33.75
N GLN A 482 -13.30 3.35 -33.13
CA GLN A 482 -13.51 1.90 -33.16
C GLN A 482 -14.42 1.40 -32.04
N GLY A 483 -14.94 2.29 -31.19
CA GLY A 483 -15.92 1.95 -30.15
C GLY A 483 -15.35 1.74 -28.75
N ALA A 484 -14.09 2.15 -28.49
CA ALA A 484 -13.52 2.11 -27.15
C ALA A 484 -14.33 2.97 -26.16
N SER A 485 -14.58 2.45 -24.97
CA SER A 485 -15.43 3.07 -23.95
C SER A 485 -14.65 4.03 -23.06
N LEU A 486 -15.23 5.22 -22.85
CA LEU A 486 -14.71 6.24 -21.93
C LEU A 486 -15.20 6.07 -20.48
N ASN A 487 -16.16 5.16 -20.25
CA ASN A 487 -16.78 4.94 -18.94
C ASN A 487 -16.38 3.60 -18.31
N LEU A 488 -15.45 2.87 -18.92
CA LEU A 488 -14.90 1.68 -18.28
C LEU A 488 -14.04 2.10 -17.10
N THR A 489 -14.29 1.45 -15.97
CA THR A 489 -13.42 1.51 -14.80
C THR A 489 -12.13 0.81 -15.14
N CYS A 490 -11.07 1.59 -15.28
CA CYS A 490 -9.72 1.13 -15.55
C CYS A 490 -8.85 1.38 -14.33
N ASP A 491 -7.65 0.83 -14.38
CA ASP A 491 -6.62 0.90 -13.34
C ASP A 491 -6.99 0.32 -11.96
N ILE A 492 -5.97 0.03 -11.15
CA ILE A 492 -6.15 -0.50 -9.79
C ILE A 492 -6.81 0.49 -8.82
N GLN A 493 -6.90 1.77 -9.18
CA GLN A 493 -7.58 2.80 -8.40
C GLN A 493 -9.02 2.98 -8.87
N GLY A 494 -9.48 2.24 -9.88
CA GLY A 494 -10.83 2.35 -10.41
C GLY A 494 -11.10 3.68 -11.10
N ASN A 495 -10.10 4.22 -11.79
CA ASN A 495 -10.21 5.45 -12.57
C ASN A 495 -10.74 5.19 -13.99
N THR A 496 -11.59 6.06 -14.52
CA THR A 496 -11.95 6.02 -15.95
C THR A 496 -10.90 6.75 -16.80
N PRO A 497 -10.91 6.61 -18.15
CA PRO A 497 -10.08 7.45 -19.03
C PRO A 497 -10.21 8.97 -18.77
N LEU A 498 -11.36 9.44 -18.27
CA LEU A 498 -11.54 10.84 -17.88
C LEU A 498 -10.67 11.23 -16.67
N PHE A 499 -10.48 10.33 -15.70
CA PHE A 499 -9.57 10.54 -14.56
C PHE A 499 -8.12 10.63 -15.01
N ALA A 500 -7.70 9.72 -15.91
CA ALA A 500 -6.34 9.73 -16.46
C ALA A 500 -6.00 11.07 -17.16
N CYS A 501 -6.98 11.71 -17.80
CA CYS A 501 -6.80 13.03 -18.40
C CYS A 501 -6.36 14.07 -17.36
N VAL A 502 -6.94 14.05 -16.16
CA VAL A 502 -6.66 15.06 -15.14
C VAL A 502 -5.49 14.68 -14.22
N GLN A 503 -5.10 13.41 -14.15
CA GLN A 503 -4.00 12.96 -13.27
C GLN A 503 -2.61 12.96 -13.91
N ALA A 504 -2.50 12.83 -15.24
CA ALA A 504 -1.16 12.66 -15.83
C ALA A 504 -0.31 13.94 -15.72
N GLU A 505 0.97 13.76 -15.42
CA GLU A 505 1.95 14.84 -15.25
C GLU A 505 2.32 15.55 -16.58
N HIS A 506 1.79 15.08 -17.71
CA HIS A 506 2.12 15.58 -19.05
C HIS A 506 1.21 16.73 -19.50
N ARG A 507 1.83 17.86 -19.88
CA ARG A 507 1.20 19.10 -20.36
C ARG A 507 0.26 18.95 -21.59
N TYR A 508 0.16 17.77 -22.20
CA TYR A 508 -0.59 17.54 -23.43
C TYR A 508 -2.03 17.02 -23.19
N ASN A 509 -2.41 16.77 -21.93
CA ASN A 509 -3.71 16.19 -21.61
C ASN A 509 -4.90 17.14 -21.78
N VAL A 510 -4.72 18.46 -21.75
CA VAL A 510 -5.80 19.41 -22.09
C VAL A 510 -6.38 19.12 -23.49
N GLY A 511 -5.51 18.73 -24.43
CA GLY A 511 -5.91 18.36 -25.79
C GLY A 511 -6.80 17.11 -25.84
N ILE A 512 -6.49 16.09 -25.03
CA ILE A 512 -7.28 14.86 -24.92
C ILE A 512 -8.56 15.12 -24.10
N LEU A 513 -8.45 15.78 -22.95
CA LEU A 513 -9.58 16.19 -22.11
C LEU A 513 -10.64 16.92 -22.95
N SER A 514 -10.25 17.93 -23.73
CA SER A 514 -11.18 18.67 -24.60
C SER A 514 -11.91 17.82 -25.63
N ARG A 515 -11.39 16.64 -25.99
CA ARG A 515 -12.01 15.68 -26.91
C ARG A 515 -12.90 14.68 -26.18
N VAL A 516 -12.46 14.18 -25.02
CA VAL A 516 -13.29 13.36 -24.12
C VAL A 516 -14.56 14.11 -23.77
N LEU A 517 -14.43 15.38 -23.37
CA LEU A 517 -15.54 16.24 -22.99
C LEU A 517 -16.55 16.49 -24.13
N LYS A 518 -16.14 16.34 -25.39
CA LYS A 518 -17.05 16.48 -26.56
C LYS A 518 -17.84 15.21 -26.87
N GLN A 519 -17.52 14.08 -26.24
CA GLN A 519 -18.26 12.84 -26.45
C GLN A 519 -19.56 12.86 -25.66
N GLU A 520 -20.60 12.21 -26.20
CA GLU A 520 -21.87 12.05 -25.51
C GLU A 520 -21.78 10.90 -24.48
N GLY A 521 -22.56 11.01 -23.38
CA GLY A 521 -22.70 9.93 -22.41
C GLY A 521 -21.53 9.73 -21.43
N ILE A 522 -20.61 10.69 -21.31
CA ILE A 522 -19.54 10.66 -20.31
C ILE A 522 -20.11 10.68 -18.89
N ASP A 523 -19.66 9.75 -18.05
CA ASP A 523 -19.98 9.76 -16.63
C ASP A 523 -19.01 10.65 -15.84
N PHE A 524 -19.50 11.84 -15.50
CA PHE A 524 -18.78 12.82 -14.68
C PHE A 524 -18.84 12.53 -13.18
N ASN A 525 -19.78 11.67 -12.75
CA ASN A 525 -20.04 11.38 -11.34
C ASN A 525 -19.39 10.07 -10.85
N HIS A 526 -18.67 9.37 -11.73
CA HIS A 526 -17.91 8.18 -11.38
C HIS A 526 -16.99 8.46 -10.17
N LYS A 527 -16.90 7.48 -9.27
CA LYS A 527 -16.03 7.53 -8.09
C LYS A 527 -14.98 6.44 -8.16
N ASN A 528 -13.73 6.82 -7.96
CA ASN A 528 -12.62 5.87 -7.88
C ASN A 528 -12.60 5.15 -6.52
N VAL A 529 -11.63 4.26 -6.31
CA VAL A 529 -11.45 3.44 -5.10
C VAL A 529 -11.26 4.29 -3.85
N LYS A 530 -10.83 5.56 -3.95
CA LYS A 530 -10.75 6.51 -2.82
C LYS A 530 -12.04 7.32 -2.62
N GLY A 531 -13.07 7.06 -3.41
CA GLY A 531 -14.31 7.83 -3.44
C GLY A 531 -14.19 9.20 -4.12
N ASN A 532 -13.05 9.49 -4.76
CA ASN A 532 -12.84 10.76 -5.47
C ASN A 532 -13.62 10.76 -6.78
N THR A 533 -14.27 11.88 -7.09
CA THR A 533 -14.78 12.20 -8.44
C THR A 533 -13.68 12.83 -9.30
N VAL A 534 -13.90 12.98 -10.60
CA VAL A 534 -12.94 13.68 -11.49
C VAL A 534 -12.60 15.09 -10.99
N LEU A 535 -13.55 15.79 -10.36
CA LEU A 535 -13.32 17.13 -9.80
C LEU A 535 -12.34 17.10 -8.63
N HIS A 536 -12.35 16.05 -7.80
CA HIS A 536 -11.38 15.90 -6.70
C HIS A 536 -9.96 15.71 -7.23
N GLU A 537 -9.80 14.97 -8.33
CA GLU A 537 -8.49 14.70 -8.92
C GLU A 537 -7.98 15.90 -9.74
N ALA A 538 -8.88 16.73 -10.27
CA ALA A 538 -8.54 17.91 -11.07
C ALA A 538 -8.07 19.13 -10.24
N THR A 539 -8.10 19.08 -8.90
CA THR A 539 -7.89 20.27 -8.04
C THR A 539 -6.49 20.84 -8.00
N HIS A 540 -5.51 20.17 -8.61
CA HIS A 540 -4.14 20.65 -8.71
C HIS A 540 -3.91 21.50 -9.98
N ASN A 541 -4.94 21.71 -10.81
CA ASN A 541 -4.87 22.52 -12.02
C ASN A 541 -6.23 23.19 -12.30
N ASP A 542 -6.27 24.52 -12.23
CA ASP A 542 -7.48 25.31 -12.45
C ASP A 542 -8.01 25.25 -13.88
N GLU A 543 -7.14 25.02 -14.88
CA GLU A 543 -7.54 24.84 -16.27
C GLU A 543 -8.39 23.58 -16.46
N TYR A 544 -8.11 22.50 -15.72
CA TYR A 544 -8.93 21.29 -15.76
C TYR A 544 -10.32 21.53 -15.16
N LEU A 545 -10.39 22.25 -14.03
CA LEU A 545 -11.66 22.64 -13.43
C LEU A 545 -12.46 23.59 -14.35
N GLU A 546 -11.77 24.50 -15.05
CA GLU A 546 -12.37 25.39 -16.04
C GLU A 546 -13.03 24.60 -17.16
N LEU A 547 -12.32 23.62 -17.73
CA LEU A 547 -12.82 22.77 -18.81
C LEU A 547 -13.95 21.83 -18.39
N LEU A 548 -13.91 21.29 -17.17
CA LEU A 548 -14.94 20.40 -16.64
C LEU A 548 -16.22 21.14 -16.28
N SER A 549 -16.10 22.39 -15.84
CA SER A 549 -17.22 23.13 -15.28
C SER A 549 -18.47 23.32 -16.15
N PRO A 550 -18.39 23.50 -17.49
CA PRO A 550 -19.59 23.69 -18.33
C PRO A 550 -20.48 22.44 -18.40
N TYR A 551 -19.96 21.28 -17.99
CA TYR A 551 -20.69 20.01 -17.99
C TYR A 551 -21.53 19.81 -16.73
N TYR A 552 -21.44 20.73 -15.77
CA TYR A 552 -22.28 20.78 -14.59
C TYR A 552 -23.20 22.01 -14.69
N SER A 553 -24.52 21.82 -14.55
CA SER A 553 -25.42 22.95 -14.28
C SER A 553 -25.03 23.64 -12.97
N ASP A 554 -25.41 24.90 -12.74
CA ASP A 554 -25.05 25.59 -11.48
C ASP A 554 -25.42 24.79 -10.22
N ILE A 555 -26.62 24.19 -10.20
CA ILE A 555 -27.07 23.34 -9.09
C ILE A 555 -26.19 22.09 -8.98
N ALA A 556 -26.00 21.38 -10.10
CA ALA A 556 -25.17 20.16 -10.14
C ALA A 556 -23.70 20.43 -9.82
N TRP A 557 -23.20 21.64 -10.11
CA TRP A 557 -21.83 22.03 -9.79
C TRP A 557 -21.63 22.10 -8.28
N TYR A 558 -22.56 22.74 -7.56
CA TYR A 558 -22.50 22.82 -6.10
C TYR A 558 -22.58 21.44 -5.46
N ASP A 559 -23.51 20.60 -5.91
CA ASP A 559 -23.62 19.23 -5.42
C ASP A 559 -22.31 18.44 -5.70
N ALA A 560 -21.74 18.57 -6.90
CA ALA A 560 -20.54 17.85 -7.29
C ALA A 560 -19.26 18.27 -6.54
N ILE A 561 -19.10 19.56 -6.20
CA ILE A 561 -17.94 20.02 -5.41
C ILE A 561 -18.11 19.77 -3.90
N SER A 562 -19.34 19.61 -3.44
CA SER A 562 -19.68 19.25 -2.05
C SER A 562 -19.67 17.74 -1.80
N GLU A 563 -19.65 16.93 -2.85
CA GLU A 563 -19.61 15.48 -2.74
C GLU A 563 -18.36 15.03 -1.95
N PRO A 564 -18.49 14.23 -0.88
CA PRO A 564 -17.34 13.77 -0.10
C PRO A 564 -16.72 12.49 -0.67
N ASN A 565 -15.39 12.40 -0.57
CA ASN A 565 -14.65 11.16 -0.82
C ASN A 565 -14.66 10.22 0.40
N GLN A 566 -13.85 9.15 0.37
CA GLN A 566 -13.78 8.20 1.48
C GLN A 566 -13.22 8.77 2.78
N ASP A 567 -12.44 9.84 2.76
CA ASP A 567 -11.98 10.54 3.96
C ASP A 567 -12.98 11.61 4.43
N GLY A 568 -14.08 11.80 3.70
CA GLY A 568 -15.03 12.88 3.91
C GLY A 568 -14.56 14.21 3.34
N ASP A 569 -13.44 14.23 2.63
CA ASP A 569 -12.93 15.44 1.98
C ASP A 569 -13.81 15.77 0.78
N THR A 570 -14.21 17.03 0.68
CA THR A 570 -14.85 17.61 -0.51
C THR A 570 -13.79 18.08 -1.51
N VAL A 571 -14.21 18.51 -2.71
CA VAL A 571 -13.29 19.06 -3.72
C VAL A 571 -12.48 20.24 -3.16
N LEU A 572 -13.07 21.07 -2.28
CA LEU A 572 -12.35 22.19 -1.68
C LEU A 572 -11.25 21.73 -0.70
N HIS A 573 -11.44 20.61 0.00
CA HIS A 573 -10.39 20.02 0.84
C HIS A 573 -9.20 19.53 0.01
N CYS A 574 -9.45 18.99 -1.18
CA CYS A 574 -8.41 18.54 -2.11
C CYS A 574 -7.71 19.68 -2.84
N ALA A 575 -8.33 20.86 -2.95
CA ALA A 575 -7.77 22.03 -3.64
C ALA A 575 -6.79 22.85 -2.78
N VAL A 576 -6.57 22.51 -1.51
CA VAL A 576 -5.78 23.33 -0.57
C VAL A 576 -4.32 23.56 -0.98
N ASP A 577 -3.78 22.73 -1.88
CA ASP A 577 -2.41 22.85 -2.38
C ASP A 577 -2.28 23.77 -3.60
N ASP A 578 -3.38 24.09 -4.29
CA ASP A 578 -3.40 24.99 -5.45
C ASP A 578 -4.31 26.21 -5.25
N SER A 579 -3.68 27.38 -5.11
CA SER A 579 -4.40 28.63 -4.85
C SER A 579 -5.28 29.10 -6.01
N LEU A 580 -4.97 28.70 -7.24
CA LEU A 580 -5.77 29.07 -8.41
C LEU A 580 -7.06 28.27 -8.45
N SER A 581 -7.00 26.96 -8.22
CA SER A 581 -8.16 26.07 -8.09
C SER A 581 -9.08 26.51 -6.94
N LEU A 582 -8.53 26.89 -5.78
CA LEU A 582 -9.32 27.48 -4.69
C LEU A 582 -10.10 28.72 -5.15
N LYS A 583 -9.42 29.66 -5.81
CA LYS A 583 -10.06 30.88 -6.32
C LYS A 583 -11.11 30.55 -7.36
N PHE A 584 -10.84 29.61 -8.26
CA PHE A 584 -11.75 29.19 -9.31
C PHE A 584 -13.04 28.55 -8.75
N ILE A 585 -12.92 27.71 -7.73
CA ILE A 585 -14.08 27.10 -7.06
C ILE A 585 -14.87 28.19 -6.31
N LEU A 586 -14.18 29.05 -5.55
CA LEU A 586 -14.82 30.02 -4.68
C LEU A 586 -15.44 31.22 -5.41
N GLN A 587 -14.89 31.66 -6.55
CA GLN A 587 -15.44 32.78 -7.32
C GLN A 587 -16.85 32.53 -7.87
N ARG A 588 -17.30 31.27 -7.92
CA ARG A 588 -18.66 30.91 -8.34
C ARG A 588 -19.70 31.14 -7.26
N TYR A 589 -19.30 31.28 -6.01
CA TYR A 589 -20.21 31.62 -4.93
C TYR A 589 -20.40 33.13 -4.86
N ARG A 590 -21.66 33.58 -4.77
CA ARG A 590 -21.99 35.02 -4.75
C ARG A 590 -22.26 35.56 -3.36
N GLU A 591 -22.68 34.69 -2.44
CA GLU A 591 -23.15 35.10 -1.12
C GLU A 591 -22.17 34.66 -0.03
N ASP A 592 -21.89 35.57 0.91
CA ASP A 592 -20.93 35.38 2.00
C ASP A 592 -21.20 34.12 2.83
N HIS A 593 -22.48 33.80 3.05
CA HIS A 593 -22.87 32.62 3.83
C HIS A 593 -22.60 31.29 3.10
N GLN A 594 -22.66 31.27 1.76
CA GLN A 594 -22.39 30.06 0.99
C GLN A 594 -20.89 29.75 0.99
N ILE A 595 -20.06 30.80 0.80
CA ILE A 595 -18.60 30.68 0.91
C ILE A 595 -18.24 30.18 2.32
N LEU A 596 -18.85 30.78 3.35
CA LEU A 596 -18.61 30.41 4.74
C LEU A 596 -18.94 28.94 4.98
N GLN A 597 -20.08 28.45 4.51
CA GLN A 597 -20.49 27.05 4.65
C GLN A 597 -19.43 26.11 4.07
N VAL A 598 -18.99 26.36 2.83
CA VAL A 598 -18.10 25.43 2.12
C VAL A 598 -16.68 25.43 2.69
N VAL A 599 -16.15 26.58 3.14
CA VAL A 599 -14.83 26.63 3.80
C VAL A 599 -14.85 26.10 5.25
N THR A 600 -16.05 25.88 5.80
CA THR A 600 -16.25 25.31 7.15
C THR A 600 -16.86 23.91 7.15
N GLU A 601 -17.06 23.31 5.98
CA GLU A 601 -17.57 21.95 5.85
C GLU A 601 -16.55 20.96 6.46
N PRO A 602 -16.94 20.12 7.42
CA PRO A 602 -16.03 19.19 8.07
C PRO A 602 -15.92 17.86 7.32
N ASN A 603 -14.70 17.33 7.21
CA ASN A 603 -14.49 15.94 6.77
C ASN A 603 -14.76 14.90 7.89
N LYS A 604 -14.43 13.62 7.67
CA LYS A 604 -14.68 12.56 8.67
C LYS A 604 -13.95 12.75 10.00
N VAL A 605 -12.85 13.50 10.03
CA VAL A 605 -12.08 13.82 11.24
C VAL A 605 -12.53 15.17 11.85
N GLY A 606 -13.44 15.86 11.18
CA GLY A 606 -13.92 17.19 11.55
C GLY A 606 -13.04 18.33 11.05
N ASP A 607 -11.97 18.05 10.32
CA ASP A 607 -11.14 19.09 9.73
C ASP A 607 -11.89 19.74 8.57
N THR A 608 -11.86 21.07 8.52
CA THR A 608 -12.38 21.85 7.40
C THR A 608 -11.27 22.13 6.37
N PRO A 609 -11.57 22.65 5.17
CA PRO A 609 -10.52 23.02 4.20
C PRO A 609 -9.49 24.00 4.77
N LEU A 610 -9.92 24.88 5.68
CA LEU A 610 -9.02 25.78 6.41
C LEU A 610 -8.09 25.05 7.38
N HIS A 611 -8.56 23.99 8.05
CA HIS A 611 -7.71 23.17 8.92
C HIS A 611 -6.60 22.49 8.10
N LYS A 612 -6.94 21.91 6.94
CA LYS A 612 -5.97 21.33 5.99
C LYS A 612 -5.02 22.34 5.33
N SER A 613 -5.32 23.64 5.48
CA SER A 613 -4.50 24.75 4.98
C SER A 613 -3.70 25.45 6.07
N ALA A 614 -3.78 25.00 7.33
CA ALA A 614 -3.20 25.71 8.46
C ALA A 614 -1.66 25.81 8.40
N ASP A 615 -1.00 24.93 7.64
CA ASP A 615 0.44 24.95 7.38
C ASP A 615 0.79 25.53 5.99
N LYS A 616 -0.19 26.06 5.24
CA LYS A 616 -0.04 26.54 3.85
C LYS A 616 -0.37 28.03 3.74
N PRO A 617 0.62 28.93 3.89
CA PRO A 617 0.37 30.37 3.90
C PRO A 617 -0.20 30.93 2.59
N TRP A 618 0.00 30.25 1.46
CA TRP A 618 -0.49 30.69 0.15
C TRP A 618 -1.96 30.33 -0.12
N SER A 619 -2.51 29.29 0.51
CA SER A 619 -3.91 28.88 0.28
C SER A 619 -4.90 29.61 1.18
N LEU A 620 -4.49 29.98 2.39
CA LEU A 620 -5.33 30.70 3.36
C LEU A 620 -5.94 32.00 2.79
N PRO A 621 -5.20 32.88 2.09
CA PRO A 621 -5.79 34.08 1.49
C PRO A 621 -6.85 33.74 0.44
N ALA A 622 -6.66 32.70 -0.38
CA ALA A 622 -7.63 32.33 -1.41
C ALA A 622 -9.01 32.02 -0.82
N MET A 623 -9.06 31.38 0.36
CA MET A 623 -10.31 31.04 1.04
C MET A 623 -10.87 32.15 1.93
N LEU A 624 -10.01 32.93 2.60
CA LEU A 624 -10.46 33.91 3.59
C LEU A 624 -10.75 35.29 3.00
N THR A 625 -10.05 35.71 1.94
CA THR A 625 -10.24 37.04 1.34
C THR A 625 -11.66 37.26 0.79
N PRO A 626 -12.30 36.26 0.15
CA PRO A 626 -13.69 36.39 -0.32
C PRO A 626 -14.73 36.62 0.79
N LEU A 627 -14.43 36.25 2.03
CA LEU A 627 -15.35 36.38 3.17
C LEU A 627 -15.34 37.79 3.77
N SER A 628 -16.48 38.19 4.32
CA SER A 628 -16.63 39.37 5.17
C SER A 628 -15.83 39.23 6.48
N PRO A 629 -15.45 40.33 7.15
CA PRO A 629 -14.67 40.27 8.40
C PRO A 629 -15.31 39.43 9.51
N ASN A 630 -16.64 39.40 9.58
CA ASN A 630 -17.36 38.60 10.57
C ASN A 630 -17.28 37.10 10.22
N SER A 631 -17.52 36.75 8.95
CA SER A 631 -17.48 35.36 8.48
C SER A 631 -16.07 34.77 8.52
N ARG A 632 -15.01 35.58 8.28
CA ARG A 632 -13.61 35.16 8.51
C ARG A 632 -13.39 34.68 9.94
N ALA A 633 -13.88 35.43 10.91
CA ALA A 633 -13.74 35.07 12.32
C ALA A 633 -14.51 33.81 12.66
N VAL A 634 -15.68 33.59 12.08
CA VAL A 634 -16.42 32.32 12.24
C VAL A 634 -15.63 31.16 11.63
N ALA A 635 -15.12 31.33 10.41
CA ALA A 635 -14.41 30.28 9.69
C ALA A 635 -13.12 29.82 10.38
N VAL A 636 -12.30 30.76 10.86
CA VAL A 636 -11.05 30.45 11.59
C VAL A 636 -11.33 29.84 12.98
N ASN A 637 -12.50 30.14 13.56
CA ASN A 637 -12.92 29.60 14.86
C ASN A 637 -13.70 28.28 14.78
N ALA A 638 -13.94 27.75 13.58
CA ALA A 638 -14.44 26.38 13.43
C ALA A 638 -13.49 25.41 14.16
N SER A 639 -14.04 24.37 14.76
CA SER A 639 -13.27 23.38 15.51
C SER A 639 -13.47 22.01 14.93
N ASN A 640 -12.39 21.24 14.81
CA ASN A 640 -12.46 19.83 14.45
C ASN A 640 -12.97 18.96 15.61
N GLN A 641 -13.01 17.63 15.44
CA GLN A 641 -13.50 16.70 16.47
C GLN A 641 -12.70 16.77 17.78
N ASN A 642 -11.44 17.21 17.74
CA ASN A 642 -10.61 17.40 18.93
C ASN A 642 -10.87 18.75 19.64
N GLY A 643 -11.72 19.60 19.06
CA GLY A 643 -11.94 20.97 19.51
C GLY A 643 -10.81 21.93 19.11
N GLU A 644 -9.91 21.51 18.22
CA GLU A 644 -8.78 22.33 17.74
C GLU A 644 -9.26 23.23 16.61
N THR A 645 -8.84 24.50 16.63
CA THR A 645 -9.17 25.49 15.57
C THR A 645 -8.09 25.55 14.50
N VAL A 646 -8.34 26.24 13.39
CA VAL A 646 -7.34 26.49 12.34
C VAL A 646 -6.09 27.17 12.92
N LEU A 647 -6.30 28.13 13.83
CA LEU A 647 -5.21 28.83 14.53
C LEU A 647 -4.33 27.86 15.34
N TYR A 648 -4.91 26.78 15.87
CA TYR A 648 -4.21 25.80 16.69
C TYR A 648 -3.19 25.04 15.86
N LEU A 649 -3.61 24.58 14.68
CA LEU A 649 -2.77 23.86 13.74
C LEU A 649 -1.69 24.76 13.12
N ALA A 650 -2.00 26.05 12.91
CA ALA A 650 -1.07 27.02 12.34
C ALA A 650 0.07 27.43 13.29
N LEU A 651 0.00 27.13 14.60
CA LEU A 651 1.04 27.48 15.57
C LEU A 651 2.44 26.96 15.19
N LYS A 652 2.50 25.82 14.47
CA LYS A 652 3.75 25.21 14.01
C LYS A 652 4.36 25.92 12.79
N ASN A 653 3.60 26.75 12.08
CA ASN A 653 4.04 27.48 10.89
C ASN A 653 3.81 29.00 11.06
N PRO A 654 4.83 29.75 11.52
CA PRO A 654 4.71 31.19 11.74
C PRO A 654 4.26 31.98 10.50
N ALA A 655 4.61 31.54 9.29
CA ALA A 655 4.20 32.21 8.06
C ALA A 655 2.68 32.09 7.83
N ALA A 656 2.11 30.90 8.01
CA ALA A 656 0.67 30.68 7.91
C ALA A 656 -0.07 31.39 9.05
N LEU A 657 0.46 31.32 10.27
CA LEU A 657 -0.08 32.02 11.42
C LEU A 657 -0.16 33.54 11.20
N LYS A 658 0.90 34.14 10.65
CA LYS A 658 0.94 35.57 10.33
C LYS A 658 -0.19 36.00 9.40
N VAL A 659 -0.53 35.17 8.41
CA VAL A 659 -1.67 35.43 7.51
C VAL A 659 -2.98 35.44 8.29
N ILE A 660 -3.23 34.41 9.10
CA ILE A 660 -4.48 34.27 9.89
C ILE A 660 -4.63 35.43 10.89
N VAL A 661 -3.57 35.71 11.66
CA VAL A 661 -3.55 36.73 12.71
C VAL A 661 -3.79 38.13 12.14
N ASN A 662 -3.25 38.44 10.96
CA ASN A 662 -3.47 39.73 10.28
C ASN A 662 -4.90 39.90 9.73
N LEU A 663 -5.66 38.81 9.60
CA LEU A 663 -7.04 38.85 9.10
C LEU A 663 -8.09 39.04 10.21
N LEU A 664 -7.70 38.91 11.49
CA LEU A 664 -8.58 39.01 12.65
C LEU A 664 -8.38 40.34 13.41
N THR A 665 -9.46 40.88 13.98
CA THR A 665 -9.34 41.97 14.96
C THR A 665 -8.72 41.46 16.27
N PRO A 666 -8.12 42.33 17.12
CA PRO A 666 -7.57 41.91 18.41
C PRO A 666 -8.57 41.13 19.27
N ASP A 667 -9.83 41.56 19.30
CA ASP A 667 -10.89 40.90 20.07
C ASP A 667 -11.23 39.51 19.51
N GLN A 668 -11.36 39.39 18.19
CA GLN A 668 -11.62 38.10 17.54
C GLN A 668 -10.46 37.12 17.76
N LEU A 669 -9.23 37.61 17.66
CA LEU A 669 -8.02 36.83 17.94
C LEU A 669 -8.00 36.37 19.39
N PHE A 670 -8.30 37.25 20.34
CA PHE A 670 -8.29 36.92 21.77
C PHE A 670 -9.36 35.87 22.13
N VAL A 671 -10.56 35.97 21.53
CA VAL A 671 -11.60 34.93 21.67
C VAL A 671 -11.11 33.58 21.12
N ALA A 672 -10.47 33.57 19.94
CA ALA A 672 -9.90 32.35 19.36
C ALA A 672 -8.83 31.70 20.25
N LEU A 673 -7.97 32.53 20.83
CA LEU A 673 -6.85 32.12 21.70
C LEU A 673 -7.30 31.51 23.04
N THR A 674 -8.44 31.94 23.54
CA THR A 674 -9.00 31.54 24.85
C THR A 674 -10.05 30.44 24.75
N LYS A 675 -10.44 30.05 23.53
CA LYS A 675 -11.35 28.91 23.28
C LYS A 675 -10.73 27.62 23.83
N ARG A 676 -11.55 26.81 24.50
CA ARG A 676 -11.13 25.50 25.05
C ARG A 676 -11.40 24.39 24.03
N ASN A 677 -10.42 23.51 23.83
CA ASN A 677 -10.57 22.28 23.05
C ASN A 677 -11.32 21.19 23.85
N ALA A 678 -11.52 20.00 23.27
CA ALA A 678 -12.23 18.90 23.93
C ALA A 678 -11.56 18.41 25.23
N ARG A 679 -10.25 18.69 25.40
CA ARG A 679 -9.49 18.40 26.63
C ARG A 679 -9.53 19.54 27.65
N GLY A 680 -10.29 20.60 27.38
CA GLY A 680 -10.41 21.77 28.24
C GLY A 680 -9.21 22.73 28.18
N GLN A 681 -8.29 22.55 27.24
CA GLN A 681 -7.05 23.33 27.11
C GLN A 681 -7.25 24.50 26.12
N THR A 682 -6.58 25.62 26.36
CA THR A 682 -6.64 26.82 25.50
C THR A 682 -5.41 26.93 24.61
N LEU A 683 -5.55 27.53 23.43
CA LEU A 683 -4.45 27.73 22.48
C LEU A 683 -3.28 28.53 23.07
N LEU A 684 -3.58 29.52 23.92
CA LEU A 684 -2.60 30.28 24.70
C LEU A 684 -1.71 29.40 25.59
N GLN A 685 -2.15 28.21 26.00
CA GLN A 685 -1.30 27.30 26.78
C GLN A 685 -0.24 26.60 25.92
N PHE A 686 -0.47 26.50 24.61
CA PHE A 686 0.42 25.80 23.68
C PHE A 686 1.34 26.75 22.90
N VAL A 687 0.92 27.99 22.65
CA VAL A 687 1.72 28.97 21.89
C VAL A 687 3.09 29.23 22.53
N ALA A 688 3.22 29.06 23.85
CA ALA A 688 4.49 29.23 24.57
C ALA A 688 5.59 28.29 24.07
N PHE A 689 5.24 27.12 23.52
CA PHE A 689 6.19 26.18 22.91
C PHE A 689 6.67 26.62 21.51
N TYR A 690 6.13 27.70 20.96
CA TYR A 690 6.42 28.23 19.63
C TYR A 690 6.74 29.73 19.72
N PRO A 691 7.98 30.12 20.09
CA PRO A 691 8.34 31.51 20.39
C PRO A 691 8.05 32.50 19.26
N GLU A 692 8.35 32.14 18.01
CA GLU A 692 8.06 33.01 16.85
C GLU A 692 6.56 33.24 16.66
N SER A 693 5.76 32.19 16.85
CA SER A 693 4.30 32.27 16.80
C SER A 693 3.73 33.10 17.95
N LEU A 694 4.34 33.00 19.13
CA LEU A 694 4.00 33.83 20.28
C LEU A 694 4.22 35.31 19.97
N GLU A 695 5.36 35.69 19.38
CA GLU A 695 5.65 37.08 19.02
C GLU A 695 4.58 37.67 18.09
N LEU A 696 4.26 36.95 17.01
CA LEU A 696 3.27 37.38 16.02
C LEU A 696 1.89 37.60 16.65
N ILE A 697 1.49 36.73 17.57
CA ILE A 697 0.25 36.89 18.33
C ILE A 697 0.37 38.08 19.29
N TRP A 698 1.50 38.22 19.98
CA TRP A 698 1.72 39.26 21.00
C TRP A 698 1.63 40.67 20.44
N GLU A 699 2.18 40.89 19.24
CA GLU A 699 2.14 42.17 18.53
C GLU A 699 0.69 42.64 18.25
N ARG A 700 -0.27 41.72 18.20
CA ARG A 700 -1.67 42.00 17.85
C ARG A 700 -2.63 42.15 19.03
N LEU A 701 -2.24 41.71 20.23
CA LEU A 701 -3.06 41.84 21.44
C LEU A 701 -3.01 43.24 22.03
N THR A 702 -4.13 43.70 22.60
CA THR A 702 -4.18 44.93 23.40
C THR A 702 -3.51 44.72 24.76
N ASP A 703 -3.17 45.81 25.46
CA ASP A 703 -2.51 45.71 26.77
C ASP A 703 -3.38 44.96 27.80
N ASP A 704 -4.70 45.20 27.81
CA ASP A 704 -5.64 44.48 28.69
C ASP A 704 -5.70 42.98 28.38
N GLN A 705 -5.69 42.61 27.10
CA GLN A 705 -5.67 41.23 26.65
C GLN A 705 -4.35 40.53 27.01
N ARG A 706 -3.21 41.24 26.92
CA ARG A 706 -1.91 40.70 27.32
C ARG A 706 -1.86 40.39 28.82
N VAL A 707 -2.48 41.21 29.67
CA VAL A 707 -2.57 40.94 31.11
C VAL A 707 -3.32 39.62 31.38
N GLU A 708 -4.42 39.39 30.69
CA GLU A 708 -5.18 38.13 30.85
C GLU A 708 -4.47 36.93 30.21
N ALA A 709 -3.89 37.11 29.01
CA ALA A 709 -3.07 36.09 28.35
C ALA A 709 -1.88 35.66 29.21
N ASN A 710 -1.24 36.59 29.93
CA ASN A 710 -0.15 36.30 30.84
C ASN A 710 -0.58 35.36 31.98
N LYS A 711 -1.77 35.53 32.55
CA LYS A 711 -2.29 34.60 33.57
C LYS A 711 -2.44 33.19 33.00
N ILE A 712 -2.96 33.07 31.77
CA ILE A 712 -3.14 31.77 31.09
C ILE A 712 -1.79 31.14 30.75
N LEU A 713 -0.84 31.90 30.20
CA LEU A 713 0.53 31.41 29.93
C LEU A 713 1.22 30.94 31.21
N MET A 714 1.06 31.65 32.32
CA MET A 714 1.60 31.21 33.60
C MET A 714 1.04 29.85 34.03
N THR A 715 -0.24 29.56 33.75
CA THR A 715 -0.79 28.23 34.01
C THR A 715 -0.15 27.12 33.16
N SER A 716 0.31 27.45 31.94
CA SER A 716 0.97 26.48 31.05
C SER A 716 2.32 26.01 31.58
N LEU A 717 3.04 26.88 32.29
CA LEU A 717 4.33 26.55 32.90
C LEU A 717 4.21 25.42 33.94
N PHE A 718 3.06 25.26 34.60
CA PHE A 718 2.83 24.14 35.52
C PHE A 718 2.77 22.77 34.83
N SER A 719 2.42 22.75 33.54
CA SER A 719 2.33 21.51 32.75
C SER A 719 3.68 21.07 32.18
N SER A 720 4.67 21.97 32.11
CA SER A 720 6.03 21.69 31.63
C SER A 720 7.09 22.52 32.39
N PRO A 721 7.18 22.35 33.72
CA PRO A 721 7.98 23.24 34.59
C PRO A 721 9.49 23.06 34.44
N ASN A 722 9.91 22.01 33.74
CA ASN A 722 11.30 21.66 33.55
C ASN A 722 11.88 22.22 32.24
N SER A 723 11.24 23.14 31.51
CA SER A 723 11.85 23.80 30.34
C SER A 723 12.31 25.22 30.68
N PRO A 724 13.62 25.46 30.84
CA PRO A 724 14.17 26.81 31.05
C PRO A 724 13.83 27.77 29.91
N GLU A 725 13.78 27.27 28.68
CA GLU A 725 13.49 28.04 27.47
C GLU A 725 12.02 28.50 27.45
N LEU A 726 11.08 27.62 27.83
CA LEU A 726 9.66 27.95 27.98
C LEU A 726 9.43 29.00 29.06
N ILE A 727 10.09 28.82 30.22
CA ILE A 727 10.02 29.77 31.34
C ILE A 727 10.52 31.15 30.92
N ARG A 728 11.66 31.19 30.20
CA ARG A 728 12.22 32.43 29.66
C ARG A 728 11.22 33.13 28.76
N THR A 729 10.71 32.40 27.77
CA THR A 729 9.78 32.89 26.76
C THR A 729 8.52 33.50 27.40
N VAL A 730 7.93 32.83 28.39
CA VAL A 730 6.72 33.33 29.09
C VAL A 730 7.02 34.53 30.00
N LEU A 731 8.08 34.46 30.83
CA LEU A 731 8.40 35.54 31.77
C LEU A 731 8.88 36.82 31.08
N GLU A 732 9.54 36.72 29.93
CA GLU A 732 9.94 37.89 29.14
C GLU A 732 8.73 38.68 28.61
N LYS A 733 7.59 38.03 28.38
CA LYS A 733 6.33 38.68 27.97
C LYS A 733 5.55 39.35 29.11
N ILE A 734 5.87 39.00 30.35
CA ILE A 734 5.29 39.63 31.53
C ILE A 734 6.12 40.88 31.87
N PRO A 735 5.51 42.07 31.98
CA PRO A 735 6.20 43.28 32.41
C PRO A 735 6.93 43.06 33.74
N GLN A 736 8.14 43.62 33.90
CA GLN A 736 9.01 43.37 35.06
C GLN A 736 8.30 43.55 36.41
N TYR A 737 7.44 44.56 36.53
CA TYR A 737 6.69 44.87 37.75
C TYR A 737 5.59 43.84 38.09
N GLN A 738 5.14 43.02 37.12
CA GLN A 738 4.12 41.97 37.32
C GLN A 738 4.73 40.57 37.50
N ARG A 739 6.02 40.38 37.21
CA ARG A 739 6.67 39.05 37.23
C ARG A 739 6.61 38.37 38.59
N LEU A 740 6.73 39.14 39.67
CA LEU A 740 6.67 38.59 41.03
C LEU A 740 5.27 38.02 41.34
N GLU A 741 4.21 38.74 40.98
CA GLU A 741 2.83 38.27 41.18
C GLU A 741 2.52 37.05 40.31
N ALA A 742 3.01 37.04 39.07
CA ALA A 742 2.88 35.89 38.17
C ALA A 742 3.52 34.63 38.77
N ILE A 743 4.74 34.73 39.30
CA ILE A 743 5.45 33.59 39.93
C ILE A 743 4.76 33.10 41.22
N LYS A 744 4.04 33.99 41.92
CA LYS A 744 3.22 33.66 43.09
C LYS A 744 1.97 32.84 42.76
N MET A 745 1.59 32.73 41.49
CA MET A 745 0.44 31.91 41.08
C MET A 745 0.67 30.44 41.47
N THR A 746 -0.39 29.78 41.94
CA THR A 746 -0.38 28.37 42.33
C THR A 746 -1.20 27.52 41.38
N ASP A 747 -0.78 26.27 41.17
CA ASP A 747 -1.55 25.24 40.50
C ASP A 747 -2.71 24.72 41.37
N SER A 748 -3.46 23.75 40.86
CA SER A 748 -4.56 23.08 41.58
C SER A 748 -4.13 22.35 42.85
N TYR A 749 -2.84 22.10 43.03
CA TYR A 749 -2.25 21.47 44.22
C TYR A 749 -1.68 22.51 45.20
N GLY A 750 -1.86 23.81 44.92
CA GLY A 750 -1.32 24.89 45.73
C GLY A 750 0.20 25.09 45.56
N LYS A 751 0.80 24.52 44.52
CA LYS A 751 2.24 24.63 44.23
C LYS A 751 2.51 25.76 43.25
N THR A 752 3.54 26.54 43.52
CA THR A 752 4.02 27.61 42.65
C THR A 752 4.90 27.06 41.53
N ILE A 753 5.20 27.86 40.51
CA ILE A 753 6.12 27.44 39.43
C ILE A 753 7.52 27.14 39.99
N LEU A 754 7.84 27.79 41.11
CA LEU A 754 9.06 27.57 41.87
C LEU A 754 9.15 26.15 42.40
N ASP A 755 8.06 25.64 42.97
CA ASP A 755 8.02 24.32 43.57
C ASP A 755 8.26 23.21 42.54
N HIS A 756 7.91 23.48 41.29
CA HIS A 756 8.19 22.58 40.17
C HIS A 756 9.56 22.80 39.52
N ALA A 757 10.08 24.03 39.49
CA ALA A 757 11.42 24.34 38.95
C ALA A 757 12.57 23.80 39.83
N LEU A 758 12.32 23.47 41.10
CA LEU A 758 13.31 22.88 42.03
C LEU A 758 14.02 21.61 41.52
N TYR A 759 13.39 20.91 40.56
CA TYR A 759 13.93 19.68 40.00
C TYR A 759 14.92 19.93 38.84
N ARG A 760 15.05 21.16 38.31
CA ARG A 760 16.00 21.54 37.24
C ARG A 760 16.65 22.90 37.50
N ILE A 761 17.95 22.92 37.76
CA ILE A 761 18.69 24.15 38.13
C ILE A 761 18.65 25.25 37.06
N GLU A 762 18.69 24.88 35.79
CA GLU A 762 18.64 25.86 34.70
C GLU A 762 17.31 26.63 34.66
N SER A 763 16.20 25.99 35.06
CA SER A 763 14.90 26.66 35.19
C SER A 763 14.93 27.71 36.30
N LEU A 764 15.54 27.40 37.45
CA LEU A 764 15.67 28.35 38.57
C LEU A 764 16.53 29.57 38.19
N LYS A 765 17.67 29.34 37.53
CA LYS A 765 18.55 30.42 37.04
C LYS A 765 17.79 31.37 36.12
N VAL A 766 17.03 30.84 35.17
CA VAL A 766 16.23 31.67 34.25
C VAL A 766 15.24 32.55 35.03
N ILE A 767 14.49 31.99 35.98
CA ILE A 767 13.52 32.78 36.76
C ILE A 767 14.22 33.90 37.55
N LEU A 768 15.35 33.58 38.18
CA LEU A 768 16.15 34.54 38.95
C LEU A 768 16.71 35.68 38.10
N THR A 769 17.25 35.35 36.93
CA THR A 769 17.80 36.36 36.00
C THR A 769 16.72 37.31 35.47
N LEU A 770 15.48 36.84 35.33
CA LEU A 770 14.37 37.63 34.81
C LEU A 770 13.61 38.42 35.89
N LEU A 771 13.93 38.22 37.18
CA LEU A 771 13.35 38.99 38.27
C LEU A 771 14.16 40.26 38.57
N PRO A 772 13.48 41.39 38.88
CA PRO A 772 14.14 42.57 39.44
C PRO A 772 14.92 42.23 40.71
N GLU A 773 16.09 42.84 40.91
CA GLU A 773 17.00 42.54 42.03
C GLU A 773 16.30 42.61 43.39
N GLU A 774 15.48 43.64 43.60
CA GLU A 774 14.67 43.86 44.80
C GLU A 774 13.70 42.70 45.11
N HIS A 775 13.25 41.96 44.10
CA HIS A 775 12.31 40.84 44.23
C HIS A 775 13.02 39.48 44.32
N ARG A 776 14.33 39.39 44.03
CA ARG A 776 15.09 38.13 44.11
C ARG A 776 15.15 37.58 45.54
N LEU A 777 15.25 38.47 46.53
CA LEU A 777 15.29 38.07 47.94
C LEU A 777 13.93 37.57 48.44
N GLU A 778 12.83 38.14 47.93
CA GLU A 778 11.48 37.66 48.18
C GLU A 778 11.21 36.32 47.45
N PHE A 779 11.70 36.17 46.22
CA PHE A 779 11.68 34.92 45.46
C PHE A 779 12.31 33.74 46.22
N LEU A 780 13.46 33.96 46.86
CA LEU A 780 14.15 32.94 47.65
C LEU A 780 13.34 32.53 48.90
N ARG A 781 12.60 33.46 49.50
CA ARG A 781 11.75 33.21 50.67
C ARG A 781 10.48 32.43 50.36
N MET A 782 10.02 32.45 49.11
CA MET A 782 8.74 31.85 48.71
C MET A 782 8.78 30.33 48.46
N THR A 783 9.94 29.75 48.17
CA THR A 783 10.02 28.33 47.78
C THR A 783 9.58 27.39 48.91
N VAL A 784 8.65 26.47 48.63
CA VAL A 784 8.25 25.45 49.60
C VAL A 784 9.40 24.51 49.92
N ALA A 785 10.46 24.42 49.10
CA ALA A 785 11.69 23.67 49.41
C ALA A 785 12.21 23.91 50.82
N CYS A 786 12.21 25.15 51.32
CA CYS A 786 12.65 25.44 52.68
C CYS A 786 11.73 24.83 53.77
N LYS A 787 10.46 24.51 53.44
CA LYS A 787 9.45 23.91 54.34
C LYS A 787 9.14 22.42 54.07
N SER A 788 9.18 21.95 52.82
CA SER A 788 8.89 20.56 52.42
C SER A 788 10.13 19.66 52.46
N VAL A 789 11.32 20.18 52.13
CA VAL A 789 12.59 19.44 52.38
C VAL A 789 12.73 19.23 53.89
N ALA A 790 12.38 20.24 54.70
CA ALA A 790 12.29 20.10 56.16
C ALA A 790 11.27 19.04 56.58
N LYS A 791 10.03 19.06 56.07
CA LYS A 791 9.01 18.04 56.42
C LYS A 791 9.31 16.62 55.94
N HIS A 792 9.89 16.44 54.75
CA HIS A 792 10.20 15.12 54.19
C HIS A 792 11.42 14.48 54.88
N ILE A 793 12.40 15.28 55.30
CA ILE A 793 13.52 14.85 56.15
C ILE A 793 13.05 14.49 57.58
N ILE A 794 12.05 15.20 58.10
CA ILE A 794 11.45 14.91 59.41
C ILE A 794 10.60 13.63 59.38
N ALA A 795 9.93 13.33 58.26
CA ALA A 795 9.01 12.20 58.16
C ALA A 795 9.68 10.85 57.81
N ASN A 796 10.87 10.85 57.17
CA ASN A 796 11.58 9.62 56.77
C ASN A 796 13.06 9.66 57.18
N PRO A 797 13.46 8.99 58.28
CA PRO A 797 14.86 8.78 58.63
C PRO A 797 15.52 7.83 57.60
N PRO A 798 16.84 7.95 57.35
CA PRO A 798 17.50 7.26 56.24
C PRO A 798 17.49 5.74 56.42
N ILE A 799 17.06 5.02 55.37
CA ILE A 799 17.30 3.59 55.17
C ILE A 799 18.51 3.48 54.22
N PRO A 800 19.48 2.58 54.49
CA PRO A 800 20.59 2.35 53.58
C PRO A 800 20.08 1.53 52.38
N VAL A 801 20.50 1.86 51.15
CA VAL A 801 20.68 0.87 50.08
C VAL A 801 21.35 1.47 48.83
N ILE A 802 22.52 0.86 48.56
CA ILE A 802 23.13 0.43 47.29
C ILE A 802 23.75 1.47 46.34
N GLU A 803 25.07 1.37 46.29
CA GLU A 803 26.00 1.72 45.23
C GLU A 803 25.49 1.27 43.84
N ASN A 804 25.08 2.23 43.01
CA ASN A 804 25.25 2.24 41.54
C ASN A 804 24.33 3.28 40.89
N SER A 805 24.50 4.55 41.26
CA SER A 805 24.04 5.64 40.41
C SER A 805 25.12 6.70 40.32
N TYR A 806 25.12 7.44 39.21
CA TYR A 806 26.02 8.54 38.81
C TYR A 806 26.29 9.63 39.89
N ALA A 807 25.70 9.52 41.09
CA ALA A 807 25.95 10.37 42.25
C ALA A 807 27.33 10.16 42.92
N GLY A 808 28.00 9.01 42.70
CA GLY A 808 29.29 8.70 43.35
C GLY A 808 30.49 9.55 42.88
N GLN A 809 30.45 10.09 41.66
CA GLN A 809 31.61 10.80 41.08
C GLN A 809 31.71 12.28 41.46
N TYR A 810 30.61 12.92 41.90
CA TYR A 810 30.63 14.34 42.30
C TYR A 810 31.00 14.56 43.79
N LEU A 811 30.99 13.51 44.61
CA LEU A 811 31.31 13.58 46.05
C LEU A 811 32.82 13.49 46.35
N GLN A 812 33.66 13.12 45.38
CA GLN A 812 35.11 13.06 45.58
C GLN A 812 35.74 14.45 45.80
N ILE A 813 35.17 15.50 45.21
CA ILE A 813 35.72 16.88 45.33
C ILE A 813 35.54 17.45 46.75
N TYR A 814 34.47 17.07 47.46
CA TYR A 814 34.23 17.53 48.83
C TYR A 814 35.00 16.73 49.90
N SER A 815 35.48 15.54 49.58
CA SER A 815 36.26 14.71 50.51
C SER A 815 37.70 15.20 50.74
N HIS A 816 38.20 16.13 49.93
CA HIS A 816 39.59 16.61 50.02
C HIS A 816 39.79 17.83 50.94
N VAL A 817 38.71 18.41 51.48
CA VAL A 817 38.78 19.60 52.35
C VAL A 817 38.75 19.26 53.84
N VAL A 818 38.39 18.03 54.22
CA VAL A 818 38.27 17.62 55.63
C VAL A 818 39.18 16.42 55.92
N LYS A 819 40.26 16.64 56.67
CA LYS A 819 41.20 15.57 57.08
C LYS A 819 40.44 14.47 57.86
N PRO A 820 40.71 13.17 57.60
CA PRO A 820 39.93 12.09 58.18
C PRO A 820 40.39 11.80 59.61
N GLY A 821 39.51 12.13 60.58
CA GLY A 821 39.73 11.85 61.99
C GLY A 821 38.42 11.55 62.70
N LYS A 822 38.09 10.26 62.81
CA LYS A 822 37.08 9.63 63.68
C LYS A 822 35.61 10.03 63.48
N ASN A 823 34.90 9.17 62.75
CA ASN A 823 33.49 8.78 62.93
C ASN A 823 32.57 9.83 63.57
N GLN A 824 32.07 10.75 62.74
CA GLN A 824 30.75 11.34 62.96
C GLN A 824 29.93 11.22 61.68
N ASN A 825 28.73 10.69 61.84
CA ASN A 825 27.73 10.44 60.80
C ASN A 825 27.29 11.76 60.16
N PHE A 826 27.91 12.18 59.06
CA PHE A 826 27.39 13.28 58.25
C PHE A 826 26.37 12.75 57.25
N LYS A 827 25.10 13.05 57.51
CA LYS A 827 23.95 12.77 56.63
C LYS A 827 23.78 13.95 55.67
N PHE A 828 24.04 13.73 54.38
CA PHE A 828 24.05 14.76 53.35
C PHE A 828 22.65 15.13 52.85
N PHE A 829 22.49 16.41 52.50
CA PHE A 829 21.35 16.98 51.77
C PHE A 829 21.19 16.38 50.36
N ASN A 830 19.98 16.43 49.78
CA ASN A 830 19.82 16.07 48.37
C ASN A 830 20.55 17.08 47.46
N LYS A 831 20.95 16.64 46.25
CA LYS A 831 21.75 17.44 45.30
C LYS A 831 21.13 18.82 45.03
N SER A 832 19.80 18.91 44.89
CA SER A 832 19.08 20.17 44.65
C SER A 832 19.20 21.16 45.82
N SER A 833 19.18 20.67 47.06
CA SER A 833 19.27 21.52 48.26
C SER A 833 20.67 22.10 48.45
N LEU A 834 21.72 21.32 48.14
CA LEU A 834 23.12 21.79 48.18
C LEU A 834 23.43 22.80 47.09
N LEU A 835 22.89 22.60 45.88
CA LEU A 835 23.08 23.53 44.77
C LEU A 835 22.28 24.83 44.94
N LEU A 836 21.08 24.79 45.54
CA LEU A 836 20.33 25.98 45.92
C LEU A 836 21.09 26.78 47.00
N LEU A 837 21.68 26.10 47.99
CA LEU A 837 22.51 26.73 49.02
C LEU A 837 23.78 27.37 48.43
N LYS A 838 24.43 26.68 47.49
CA LYS A 838 25.59 27.22 46.76
C LYS A 838 25.21 28.47 45.97
N TYR A 839 24.11 28.43 45.20
CA TYR A 839 23.64 29.59 44.44
C TYR A 839 23.23 30.76 45.36
N LEU A 840 22.57 30.47 46.48
CA LEU A 840 22.26 31.46 47.54
C LEU A 840 23.51 32.12 48.11
N ILE A 841 24.59 31.37 48.25
CA ILE A 841 25.89 31.87 48.73
C ILE A 841 26.64 32.63 47.63
N ASP A 842 26.52 32.23 46.37
CA ASP A 842 27.13 32.88 45.21
C ASP A 842 26.45 34.23 44.89
N GLU A 843 25.13 34.38 45.12
CA GLU A 843 24.36 35.63 44.92
C GLU A 843 24.26 36.51 46.17
N ALA A 844 24.48 35.98 47.38
CA ALA A 844 24.38 36.78 48.60
C ALA A 844 25.59 37.69 48.78
N ILE A 845 25.34 38.98 48.94
CA ILE A 845 26.35 40.01 49.21
C ILE A 845 26.90 39.88 50.64
N SER A 846 26.10 39.35 51.58
CA SER A 846 26.48 39.24 53.00
C SER A 846 25.92 38.01 53.71
N PHE A 847 26.61 37.62 54.80
CA PHE A 847 26.19 36.58 55.73
C PHE A 847 24.79 36.83 56.32
N ASP A 848 24.46 38.10 56.58
CA ASP A 848 23.17 38.49 57.13
C ASP A 848 22.02 38.29 56.12
N ASP A 849 22.31 38.35 54.82
CA ASP A 849 21.32 38.10 53.78
C ASP A 849 21.03 36.61 53.65
N VAL A 850 22.05 35.74 53.72
CA VAL A 850 21.88 34.27 53.77
C VAL A 850 21.06 33.87 55.01
N LYS A 851 21.35 34.45 56.18
CA LYS A 851 20.57 34.20 57.42
C LYS A 851 19.09 34.56 57.29
N LYS A 852 18.73 35.58 56.51
CA LYS A 852 17.33 36.01 56.36
C LYS A 852 16.49 35.09 55.46
N VAL A 853 17.09 34.17 54.72
CA VAL A 853 16.39 33.28 53.76
C VAL A 853 16.37 31.80 54.14
N VAL A 854 17.23 31.37 55.08
CA VAL A 854 17.32 29.98 55.54
C VAL A 854 16.39 29.73 56.75
N PRO A 855 15.70 28.57 56.87
CA PRO A 855 14.81 28.26 57.99
C PRO A 855 15.46 28.40 59.37
N LYS A 856 14.70 28.84 60.38
CA LYS A 856 15.18 29.07 61.75
C LYS A 856 15.84 27.82 62.36
N ASP A 857 15.25 26.66 62.10
CA ASP A 857 15.72 25.35 62.59
C ASP A 857 17.10 24.94 62.01
N TRP A 858 17.54 25.55 60.91
CA TRP A 858 18.90 25.41 60.39
C TRP A 858 19.85 26.42 61.04
N GLN A 859 19.38 27.64 61.31
CA GLN A 859 20.15 28.67 62.03
C GLN A 859 20.49 28.22 63.45
N ASP A 860 19.61 27.39 64.04
CA ASP A 860 19.77 26.84 65.39
C ASP A 860 20.71 25.63 65.45
N ARG A 861 21.29 25.18 64.32
CA ARG A 861 22.35 24.16 64.35
C ARG A 861 23.67 24.77 64.78
N ASN A 862 24.34 24.10 65.72
CA ASN A 862 25.57 24.58 66.35
C ASN A 862 26.72 24.91 65.36
N ASP A 863 26.69 24.35 64.15
CA ASP A 863 27.70 24.53 63.11
C ASP A 863 27.29 25.47 61.97
N PHE A 864 26.04 25.96 61.93
CA PHE A 864 25.51 26.73 60.80
C PHE A 864 26.25 28.06 60.59
N ASP A 865 26.45 28.83 61.67
CA ASP A 865 27.13 30.12 61.61
C ASP A 865 28.60 29.98 61.18
N GLU A 866 29.27 28.95 61.67
CA GLU A 866 30.68 28.69 61.35
C GLU A 866 30.83 28.18 59.92
N HIS A 867 29.93 27.29 59.46
CA HIS A 867 29.97 26.74 58.11
C HIS A 867 29.70 27.81 57.04
N ILE A 868 28.66 28.64 57.20
CA ILE A 868 28.33 29.68 56.22
C ILE A 868 29.37 30.81 56.24
N LYS A 869 29.90 31.21 57.41
CA LYS A 869 31.02 32.16 57.48
C LYS A 869 32.28 31.59 56.82
N THR A 870 32.56 30.31 57.01
CA THR A 870 33.71 29.65 56.38
C THR A 870 33.56 29.59 54.86
N VAL A 871 32.37 29.28 54.34
CA VAL A 871 32.14 29.25 52.89
C VAL A 871 32.19 30.65 52.28
N LEU A 872 31.60 31.67 52.92
CA LEU A 872 31.68 33.07 52.46
C LEU A 872 33.11 33.64 52.58
N ASN A 873 33.84 33.31 53.65
CA ASN A 873 35.24 33.70 53.79
C ASN A 873 36.14 32.97 52.79
N ASN A 874 35.87 31.70 52.50
CA ASN A 874 36.58 30.97 51.45
C ASN A 874 36.28 31.53 50.06
N ARG A 875 35.09 32.10 49.82
CA ARG A 875 34.78 32.86 48.60
C ARG A 875 35.61 34.14 48.51
N LEU A 876 35.64 34.95 49.57
CA LEU A 876 36.49 36.14 49.65
C LEU A 876 37.97 35.77 49.49
N SER A 877 38.40 34.63 50.05
CA SER A 877 39.78 34.12 49.94
C SER A 877 40.09 33.57 48.54
N ALA A 878 39.12 32.93 47.87
CA ALA A 878 39.27 32.41 46.51
C ALA A 878 39.15 33.50 45.43
N GLU A 879 38.42 34.59 45.68
CA GLU A 879 38.43 35.81 44.86
C GLU A 879 39.75 36.59 45.06
N VAL A 880 40.28 36.66 46.30
CA VAL A 880 41.62 37.23 46.57
C VAL A 880 42.76 36.36 46.02
N GLU A 881 42.67 35.02 46.07
CA GLU A 881 43.64 34.14 45.39
C GLU A 881 43.53 34.21 43.86
N LYS A 882 42.37 34.60 43.31
CA LYS A 882 42.20 34.90 41.89
C LYS A 882 42.88 36.21 41.52
N ASP A 883 42.67 37.26 42.32
CA ASP A 883 43.35 38.55 42.14
C ASP A 883 44.87 38.47 42.38
N GLU A 884 45.37 37.61 43.27
CA GLU A 884 46.80 37.38 43.48
C GLU A 884 47.44 36.48 42.41
N LYS A 885 46.69 35.53 41.81
CA LYS A 885 47.17 34.74 40.65
C LYS A 885 47.05 35.49 39.32
N ASP A 886 46.12 36.42 39.20
CA ASP A 886 45.99 37.30 38.02
C ASP A 886 47.05 38.43 38.03
N MET A 887 47.75 38.69 39.15
CA MET A 887 48.92 39.60 39.20
C MET A 887 50.26 38.96 38.78
N GLU A 888 50.37 37.63 38.62
CA GLU A 888 51.60 36.97 38.15
C GLU A 888 51.51 36.38 36.72
N TYR A 889 50.40 36.60 36.01
CA TYR A 889 50.23 36.20 34.60
C TYR A 889 49.56 37.26 33.72
N GLU A 890 49.95 38.54 33.85
CA GLU A 890 49.83 39.52 32.75
C GLU A 890 51.20 39.76 32.11
N SER A 891 51.68 38.78 31.35
CA SER A 891 52.52 39.10 30.20
C SER A 891 52.17 38.16 29.05
N VAL A 892 51.90 38.79 27.90
CA VAL A 892 51.69 38.22 26.56
C VAL A 892 50.23 37.93 26.18
N ALA A 893 49.55 38.96 25.66
CA ALA A 893 48.50 38.86 24.62
C ALA A 893 49.09 38.24 23.32
N PRO A 894 48.32 37.58 22.43
CA PRO A 894 47.37 38.25 21.50
C PRO A 894 46.05 37.46 21.24
N VAL A 895 44.91 38.13 21.02
CA VAL A 895 44.33 38.55 19.72
C VAL A 895 44.14 37.42 18.70
N LEU A 896 42.92 36.85 18.64
CA LEU A 896 42.04 36.81 17.46
C LEU A 896 40.66 36.22 17.83
#